data_AF-A0A961C4S6-F1
#
_entry.id   AF-A0A961C4S6-F1
#
_cell.length_a   1.000
_cell.length_b   1.000
_cell.length_c   1.000
_cell.angle_alpha   90.00
_cell.angle_beta   90.00
_cell.angle_gamma   90.00
#
_symmetry.space_group_name_H-M   'P 1'
#
loop_
_entity.id
_entity.type
_entity.pdbx_description
1 polymer ?
#
loop_
_entity_poly.entity_id
_entity_poly.type
_entity_poly.pdbx_seq_one_letter_code
_entity_poly.pdbx_strand_id
1 'polypeptide(L)'
;MTIKTDEDEFVEAAPRVRKPKSTGRQGFWPWRDLPSLLWLIAVAVVTFVHPFVERSRWLMVHLVLLGALTHAAMVWSTHFSQALLKTGPDVDGRRIQDRRAILLFAGVGVVVAGVLMDRWLVALAGAAGVSVAVFWHGLQLWRRLRASVAARFRVTIRYYVAAALCVPVGATFGVLLARGPDDALKARLLLAHTGVLALGWIGLTVTGTLVTLWPTMLRSRMDDRAEALARGALPLFLGAIALIVGGALMGWMPVAGAGVLAWFASALWWGRALWGPARRRPPREFGALSVAAALAWLAVLLVWTGVVLLRGHDWAELAEGHGRATAVLAAGFAPQLLTGALSYLVPVVLGGGPNAVRTATDTLGRFGTTRLALINAGLILSLLPIPSIVRVLTTTLVLAAYLCFLPLLAMAIRRSRNVVRAGGGLPTTPRGPVQPAGARSVWSSGQLVAALAVLGMAVALGVAADPGAAGFPVTSAGSAVPATGETTTVRVEAKGMRFIPDSVTVPAGNRLVIDLTNTDPTTTHDLVLANGTRTGRLRPGRSGTLDAGVVGESLEGWCAVVGHRQMGMVFSVVVEGTPPVTATGHGAHGSQQSAGAQSGSGVQAGSGAPVDLHGSFSPGFAAVSPVLAPAPDATVHRLTLTAREVELEVAPGVWQKRWTFNGVTPGPTLRGKVGDRFVISLVNDGTQGHSIDFHAGMLAPDRPMRTIPPGESLTYTFTATHSGIWMYHCSTMPMSVHIGAGMHGAVIIDPPNLPQVDREYVLVQSEIFLGESRAKGSASEVAAEKVLAQAPDAVAFNGIASQYDHHQLAATAGERVRIWVLDAGPNRPSSFHIVGSQFDTVFAEGAWLLGDPERGGSGAGGSQVLALAPAQGGFVELEMPEAGHYPIVSHLMVDAERGAHGILDVTP
;
A
#
# COMPACT_ATOMS: atom_id res chain seq x y z
N MET A 1 -86.08 34.48 -7.10
CA MET A 1 -85.94 34.81 -5.66
C MET A 1 -85.98 33.50 -4.91
N THR A 2 -84.95 33.26 -4.10
CA THR A 2 -84.81 32.20 -3.09
C THR A 2 -84.63 30.75 -3.56
N ILE A 3 -83.50 30.23 -3.06
CA ILE A 3 -82.96 28.88 -3.04
C ILE A 3 -83.89 27.91 -2.27
N LYS A 4 -84.20 26.76 -2.90
CA LYS A 4 -84.15 25.40 -2.33
C LYS A 4 -84.75 24.42 -3.33
N THR A 5 -84.01 23.37 -3.69
CA THR A 5 -84.59 22.05 -3.95
C THR A 5 -83.56 20.98 -3.64
N ASP A 6 -84.00 20.05 -2.81
CA ASP A 6 -83.44 18.73 -2.54
C ASP A 6 -83.29 17.91 -3.83
N GLU A 7 -82.30 17.03 -3.85
CA GLU A 7 -82.47 15.70 -4.44
C GLU A 7 -81.70 14.70 -3.58
N ASP A 8 -82.46 13.93 -2.79
CA ASP A 8 -82.06 12.61 -2.35
C ASP A 8 -82.36 11.61 -3.48
N GLU A 9 -81.54 10.55 -3.51
CA GLU A 9 -81.79 9.25 -4.13
C GLU A 9 -81.29 9.04 -5.58
N PHE A 10 -80.01 8.65 -5.69
CA PHE A 10 -79.64 7.48 -6.49
C PHE A 10 -78.51 6.72 -5.81
N VAL A 11 -78.86 5.57 -5.24
CA VAL A 11 -77.92 4.54 -4.78
C VAL A 11 -77.29 3.90 -6.02
N GLU A 12 -76.01 4.13 -6.24
CA GLU A 12 -75.19 3.27 -7.10
C GLU A 12 -73.87 2.92 -6.41
N ALA A 13 -73.54 1.64 -6.52
CA ALA A 13 -72.54 0.91 -5.75
C ALA A 13 -71.21 1.67 -5.58
N ALA A 14 -70.87 1.97 -4.33
CA ALA A 14 -69.53 2.42 -3.96
C ALA A 14 -68.50 1.43 -4.52
N PRO A 15 -67.62 1.84 -5.46
CA PRO A 15 -66.57 0.97 -5.91
C PRO A 15 -65.69 0.73 -4.69
N ARG A 16 -65.62 -0.54 -4.25
CA ARG A 16 -64.62 -0.99 -3.28
C ARG A 16 -63.29 -0.42 -3.74
N VAL A 17 -62.82 0.63 -3.06
CA VAL A 17 -61.47 1.15 -3.24
C VAL A 17 -60.60 -0.02 -2.84
N ARG A 18 -60.15 -0.79 -3.84
CA ARG A 18 -59.06 -1.73 -3.68
C ARG A 18 -57.97 -0.89 -3.06
N LYS A 19 -57.70 -1.11 -1.76
CA LYS A 19 -56.43 -0.72 -1.16
C LYS A 19 -55.39 -1.03 -2.23
N PRO A 20 -54.56 -0.07 -2.66
CA PRO A 20 -53.53 -0.38 -3.63
C PRO A 20 -52.82 -1.60 -3.11
N LYS A 21 -52.94 -2.73 -3.83
CA LYS A 21 -52.17 -3.94 -3.53
C LYS A 21 -50.76 -3.40 -3.34
N SER A 22 -50.16 -3.62 -2.18
CA SER A 22 -48.81 -3.15 -1.87
C SER A 22 -47.89 -3.56 -3.02
N THR A 23 -47.66 -2.65 -3.98
CA THR A 23 -46.98 -2.94 -5.21
C THR A 23 -45.49 -2.96 -4.88
N GLY A 24 -44.96 -4.18 -4.84
CA GLY A 24 -43.54 -4.45 -4.63
C GLY A 24 -43.12 -4.33 -3.17
N ARG A 25 -42.95 -5.47 -2.50
CA ARG A 25 -41.98 -5.57 -1.39
C ARG A 25 -40.69 -4.87 -1.87
N GLN A 26 -40.25 -3.83 -1.16
CA GLN A 26 -38.93 -3.20 -1.30
C GLN A 26 -37.87 -4.22 -0.85
N GLY A 27 -37.70 -5.26 -1.66
CA GLY A 27 -36.78 -6.36 -1.43
C GLY A 27 -35.37 -6.02 -1.90
N PHE A 28 -34.46 -6.93 -1.58
CA PHE A 28 -33.10 -6.93 -2.09
C PHE A 28 -33.11 -6.87 -3.63
N TRP A 29 -32.32 -5.95 -4.19
CA TRP A 29 -32.17 -5.77 -5.62
C TRP A 29 -30.68 -5.88 -5.98
N PRO A 30 -30.23 -7.03 -6.54
CA PRO A 30 -28.82 -7.33 -6.74
C PRO A 30 -28.00 -6.21 -7.40
N TRP A 31 -28.39 -5.76 -8.61
CA TRP A 31 -27.67 -4.75 -9.37
C TRP A 31 -27.76 -3.33 -8.80
N ARG A 32 -28.72 -3.09 -7.89
CA ARG A 32 -28.78 -1.86 -7.10
C ARG A 32 -27.87 -1.92 -5.88
N ASP A 33 -27.88 -3.05 -5.17
CA ASP A 33 -27.36 -3.15 -3.81
C ASP A 33 -25.94 -3.74 -3.72
N LEU A 34 -25.57 -4.68 -4.61
CA LEU A 34 -24.27 -5.39 -4.55
C LEU A 34 -23.09 -4.61 -5.13
N PRO A 35 -23.18 -3.94 -6.29
CA PRO A 35 -21.98 -3.45 -6.96
C PRO A 35 -21.20 -2.41 -6.14
N SER A 36 -21.88 -1.47 -5.47
CA SER A 36 -21.20 -0.51 -4.58
C SER A 36 -20.49 -1.20 -3.41
N LEU A 37 -21.03 -2.31 -2.90
CA LEU A 37 -20.35 -3.13 -1.88
C LEU A 37 -19.13 -3.84 -2.47
N LEU A 38 -19.25 -4.43 -3.66
CA LEU A 38 -18.13 -5.08 -4.36
C LEU A 38 -16.99 -4.10 -4.63
N TRP A 39 -17.30 -2.87 -5.06
CA TRP A 39 -16.29 -1.83 -5.23
C TRP A 39 -15.61 -1.44 -3.93
N LEU A 40 -16.35 -1.30 -2.82
CA LEU A 40 -15.74 -1.01 -1.52
C LEU A 40 -14.84 -2.15 -1.02
N ILE A 41 -15.22 -3.41 -1.28
CA ILE A 41 -14.38 -4.57 -1.00
C ILE A 41 -13.12 -4.54 -1.89
N ALA A 42 -13.26 -4.24 -3.18
CA ALA A 42 -12.12 -4.11 -4.08
C ALA A 42 -11.15 -3.01 -3.64
N VAL A 43 -11.66 -1.86 -3.18
CA VAL A 43 -10.82 -0.80 -2.59
C VAL A 43 -10.06 -1.33 -1.39
N ALA A 44 -10.72 -2.03 -0.47
CA ALA A 44 -10.07 -2.61 0.70
C ALA A 44 -8.95 -3.57 0.31
N VAL A 45 -9.22 -4.51 -0.61
CA VAL A 45 -8.23 -5.47 -1.12
C VAL A 45 -7.05 -4.74 -1.73
N VAL A 46 -7.29 -3.79 -2.65
CA VAL A 46 -6.23 -3.02 -3.31
C VAL A 46 -5.42 -2.21 -2.30
N THR A 47 -6.02 -1.69 -1.22
CA THR A 47 -5.26 -1.00 -0.17
C THR A 47 -4.30 -1.94 0.56
N PHE A 48 -4.65 -3.21 0.78
CA PHE A 48 -3.74 -4.18 1.40
C PHE A 48 -2.64 -4.65 0.44
N VAL A 49 -2.98 -4.95 -0.81
CA VAL A 49 -2.01 -5.42 -1.81
C VAL A 49 -1.32 -4.29 -2.56
N HIS A 50 -1.51 -3.03 -2.14
CA HIS A 50 -0.99 -1.85 -2.84
C HIS A 50 0.53 -1.85 -3.10
N PRO A 51 1.40 -2.51 -2.29
CA PRO A 51 2.83 -2.62 -2.60
C PRO A 51 3.12 -3.46 -3.84
N PHE A 52 2.22 -4.40 -4.17
CA PHE A 52 2.34 -5.32 -5.30
C PHE A 52 1.59 -4.83 -6.56
N VAL A 53 1.02 -3.62 -6.53
CA VAL A 53 0.21 -3.06 -7.62
C VAL A 53 0.85 -1.76 -8.10
N GLU A 54 1.49 -1.80 -9.29
CA GLU A 54 2.22 -0.69 -9.91
C GLU A 54 1.41 0.62 -9.99
N ARG A 55 0.08 0.53 -10.12
CA ARG A 55 -0.86 1.68 -10.22
C ARG A 55 -1.82 1.81 -9.05
N SER A 56 -1.43 1.37 -7.86
CA SER A 56 -2.31 1.28 -6.70
C SER A 56 -3.01 2.60 -6.32
N ARG A 57 -2.31 3.74 -6.38
CA ARG A 57 -2.92 5.07 -6.10
C ARG A 57 -4.02 5.43 -7.10
N TRP A 58 -3.75 5.24 -8.40
CA TRP A 58 -4.74 5.46 -9.44
C TRP A 58 -5.94 4.53 -9.25
N LEU A 59 -5.67 3.25 -8.97
CA LEU A 59 -6.69 2.22 -8.80
C LEU A 59 -7.59 2.51 -7.61
N MET A 60 -7.04 2.85 -6.44
CA MET A 60 -7.84 3.20 -5.25
C MET A 60 -8.78 4.38 -5.50
N VAL A 61 -8.29 5.44 -6.17
CA VAL A 61 -9.08 6.62 -6.50
C VAL A 61 -10.24 6.27 -7.44
N HIS A 62 -9.97 5.50 -8.49
CA HIS A 62 -10.97 5.14 -9.49
C HIS A 62 -11.95 4.09 -8.97
N LEU A 63 -11.53 3.12 -8.16
CA LEU A 63 -12.45 2.17 -7.53
C LEU A 63 -13.42 2.88 -6.58
N VAL A 64 -12.96 3.91 -5.85
CA VAL A 64 -13.84 4.72 -4.99
C VAL A 64 -14.76 5.64 -5.83
N LEU A 65 -14.20 6.49 -6.69
CA LEU A 65 -14.95 7.54 -7.40
C LEU A 65 -15.73 6.99 -8.61
N LEU A 66 -15.04 6.29 -9.51
CA LEU A 66 -15.62 5.73 -10.74
C LEU A 66 -16.38 4.42 -10.47
N GLY A 67 -15.95 3.60 -9.53
CA GLY A 67 -16.67 2.39 -9.11
C GLY A 67 -17.79 2.70 -8.13
N ALA A 68 -17.45 2.83 -6.85
CA ALA A 68 -18.41 2.87 -5.75
C ALA A 68 -19.36 4.08 -5.78
N LEU A 69 -18.81 5.30 -5.90
CA LEU A 69 -19.62 6.54 -5.91
C LEU A 69 -20.45 6.70 -7.17
N THR A 70 -19.92 6.40 -8.35
CA THR A 70 -20.69 6.53 -9.60
C THR A 70 -21.85 5.54 -9.63
N HIS A 71 -21.64 4.30 -9.15
CA HIS A 71 -22.73 3.33 -9.00
C HIS A 71 -23.79 3.83 -8.01
N ALA A 72 -23.36 4.35 -6.85
CA ALA A 72 -24.26 4.96 -5.87
C ALA A 72 -25.02 6.17 -6.44
N ALA A 73 -24.35 7.03 -7.21
CA ALA A 73 -24.96 8.19 -7.87
C ALA A 73 -26.08 7.76 -8.82
N MET A 74 -25.87 6.73 -9.63
CA MET A 74 -26.88 6.19 -10.56
C MET A 74 -28.12 5.65 -9.82
N VAL A 75 -27.88 4.88 -8.76
CA VAL A 75 -28.95 4.29 -7.93
C VAL A 75 -29.74 5.36 -7.20
N TRP A 76 -29.06 6.23 -6.45
CA TRP A 76 -29.70 7.17 -5.56
C TRP A 76 -30.31 8.35 -6.31
N SER A 77 -29.71 8.83 -7.40
CA SER A 77 -30.36 9.86 -8.23
C SER A 77 -31.66 9.36 -8.84
N THR A 78 -31.76 8.08 -9.24
CA THR A 78 -33.04 7.48 -9.65
C THR A 78 -34.05 7.50 -8.50
N HIS A 79 -33.63 7.02 -7.32
CA HIS A 79 -34.50 6.95 -6.15
C HIS A 79 -35.04 8.33 -5.73
N PHE A 80 -34.16 9.34 -5.63
CA PHE A 80 -34.56 10.71 -5.31
C PHE A 80 -35.45 11.31 -6.41
N SER A 81 -35.16 11.03 -7.68
CA SER A 81 -35.98 11.53 -8.78
C SER A 81 -37.39 10.98 -8.74
N GLN A 82 -37.54 9.69 -8.43
CA GLN A 82 -38.84 9.06 -8.23
C GLN A 82 -39.59 9.70 -7.05
N ALA A 83 -38.91 9.86 -5.91
CA ALA A 83 -39.51 10.42 -4.70
C ALA A 83 -39.94 11.90 -4.89
N LEU A 84 -39.09 12.73 -5.50
CA LEU A 84 -39.33 14.16 -5.66
C LEU A 84 -40.32 14.48 -6.77
N LEU A 85 -40.28 13.75 -7.88
CA LEU A 85 -41.18 13.98 -9.02
C LEU A 85 -42.50 13.21 -8.93
N LYS A 86 -42.64 12.31 -7.94
CA LYS A 86 -43.79 11.41 -7.77
C LYS A 86 -44.15 10.64 -9.05
N THR A 87 -43.13 10.24 -9.82
CA THR A 87 -43.31 9.52 -11.08
C THR A 87 -43.44 8.01 -10.85
N GLY A 88 -44.34 7.36 -11.60
CA GLY A 88 -44.51 5.91 -11.57
C GLY A 88 -43.27 5.14 -12.07
N PRO A 89 -43.19 3.83 -11.77
CA PRO A 89 -42.06 2.98 -12.19
C PRO A 89 -41.96 2.82 -13.72
N ASP A 90 -43.02 3.15 -14.46
CA ASP A 90 -43.17 2.84 -15.90
C ASP A 90 -42.23 3.67 -16.80
N VAL A 91 -41.79 4.86 -16.34
CA VAL A 91 -40.90 5.74 -17.12
C VAL A 91 -39.47 5.19 -17.22
N ASP A 92 -39.05 4.41 -16.23
CA ASP A 92 -37.73 3.78 -16.23
C ASP A 92 -37.76 2.57 -15.28
N GLY A 93 -38.22 1.45 -15.84
CA GLY A 93 -38.46 0.21 -15.13
C GLY A 93 -37.20 -0.54 -14.74
N ARG A 94 -37.37 -1.54 -13.87
CA ARG A 94 -36.27 -2.31 -13.23
C ARG A 94 -35.26 -2.87 -14.23
N ARG A 95 -35.72 -3.51 -15.31
CA ARG A 95 -34.85 -4.10 -16.35
C ARG A 95 -33.96 -3.07 -17.04
N ILE A 96 -34.47 -1.85 -17.26
CA ILE A 96 -33.71 -0.78 -17.91
C ILE A 96 -32.64 -0.24 -16.96
N GLN A 97 -32.98 -0.10 -15.67
CA GLN A 97 -32.01 0.26 -14.63
C GLN A 97 -30.91 -0.80 -14.48
N ASP A 98 -31.28 -2.09 -14.48
CA ASP A 98 -30.33 -3.21 -14.43
C ASP A 98 -29.34 -3.17 -15.59
N ARG A 99 -29.84 -3.00 -16.83
CA ARG A 99 -28.98 -2.91 -18.02
C ARG A 99 -27.97 -1.76 -17.92
N ARG A 100 -28.39 -0.59 -17.44
CA ARG A 100 -27.49 0.56 -17.22
C ARG A 100 -26.45 0.27 -16.15
N ALA A 101 -26.87 -0.34 -15.02
CA ALA A 101 -25.98 -0.69 -13.92
C ALA A 101 -24.95 -1.75 -14.33
N ILE A 102 -25.35 -2.77 -15.11
CA ILE A 102 -24.46 -3.79 -15.67
C ILE A 102 -23.46 -3.16 -16.64
N LEU A 103 -23.93 -2.31 -17.56
CA LEU A 103 -23.06 -1.63 -18.52
C LEU A 103 -22.03 -0.74 -17.82
N LEU A 104 -22.44 -0.01 -16.77
CA LEU A 104 -21.52 0.75 -15.94
C LEU A 104 -20.48 -0.17 -15.29
N PHE A 105 -20.92 -1.24 -14.60
CA PHE A 105 -20.03 -2.15 -13.89
C PHE A 105 -18.99 -2.79 -14.83
N ALA A 106 -19.45 -3.33 -15.96
CA ALA A 106 -18.58 -3.90 -16.99
C ALA A 106 -17.65 -2.84 -17.59
N GLY A 107 -18.18 -1.64 -17.93
CA GLY A 107 -17.38 -0.55 -18.46
C GLY A 107 -16.25 -0.12 -17.52
N VAL A 108 -16.54 0.04 -16.22
CA VAL A 108 -15.51 0.35 -15.21
C VAL A 108 -14.47 -0.76 -15.12
N GLY A 109 -14.89 -2.03 -15.12
CA GLY A 109 -13.97 -3.17 -15.14
C GLY A 109 -13.03 -3.16 -16.35
N VAL A 110 -13.56 -2.83 -17.54
CA VAL A 110 -12.77 -2.71 -18.78
C VAL A 110 -11.83 -1.50 -18.74
N VAL A 111 -12.24 -0.35 -18.16
CA VAL A 111 -11.32 0.79 -17.94
C VAL A 111 -10.16 0.37 -17.04
N VAL A 112 -10.46 -0.29 -15.91
CA VAL A 112 -9.45 -0.78 -14.96
C VAL A 112 -8.49 -1.74 -15.64
N ALA A 113 -9.01 -2.75 -16.36
CA ALA A 113 -8.18 -3.70 -17.09
C ALA A 113 -7.31 -3.00 -18.15
N GLY A 114 -7.89 -2.09 -18.95
CA GLY A 114 -7.16 -1.38 -19.99
C GLY A 114 -6.03 -0.51 -19.47
N VAL A 115 -6.23 0.16 -18.32
CA VAL A 115 -5.18 0.99 -17.70
C VAL A 115 -4.13 0.16 -16.97
N LEU A 116 -4.49 -0.98 -16.37
CA LEU A 116 -3.52 -1.88 -15.72
C LEU A 116 -2.69 -2.67 -16.74
N MET A 117 -3.23 -2.95 -17.93
CA MET A 117 -2.53 -3.64 -19.01
C MET A 117 -1.80 -2.69 -19.97
N ASP A 118 -1.82 -1.38 -19.72
CA ASP A 118 -1.31 -0.34 -20.64
C ASP A 118 -1.85 -0.44 -22.08
N ARG A 119 -3.13 -0.80 -22.20
CA ARG A 119 -3.85 -0.88 -23.49
C ARG A 119 -4.90 0.23 -23.57
N TRP A 120 -4.51 1.40 -24.10
CA TRP A 120 -5.39 2.56 -24.19
C TRP A 120 -6.67 2.31 -25.02
N LEU A 121 -6.65 1.41 -26.01
CA LEU A 121 -7.84 1.02 -26.78
C LEU A 121 -8.86 0.26 -25.92
N VAL A 122 -8.37 -0.57 -24.99
CA VAL A 122 -9.23 -1.25 -24.01
C VAL A 122 -9.80 -0.22 -23.03
N ALA A 123 -8.97 0.70 -22.54
CA ALA A 123 -9.43 1.81 -21.71
C ALA A 123 -10.48 2.68 -22.41
N LEU A 124 -10.31 2.96 -23.71
CA LEU A 124 -11.29 3.65 -24.54
C LEU A 124 -12.62 2.89 -24.62
N ALA A 125 -12.58 1.58 -24.89
CA ALA A 125 -13.79 0.76 -24.96
C ALA A 125 -14.56 0.77 -23.62
N GLY A 126 -13.85 0.63 -22.50
CA GLY A 126 -14.43 0.73 -21.17
C GLY A 126 -15.02 2.12 -20.89
N ALA A 127 -14.27 3.18 -21.21
CA ALA A 127 -14.68 4.57 -21.01
C ALA A 127 -15.91 4.93 -21.87
N ALA A 128 -15.99 4.40 -23.09
CA ALA A 128 -17.17 4.52 -23.94
C ALA A 128 -18.38 3.82 -23.31
N GLY A 129 -18.21 2.60 -22.77
CA GLY A 129 -19.25 1.88 -22.05
C GLY A 129 -19.77 2.67 -20.84
N VAL A 130 -18.87 3.20 -20.00
CA VAL A 130 -19.21 4.08 -18.86
C VAL A 130 -19.97 5.32 -19.34
N SER A 131 -19.47 6.00 -20.37
CA SER A 131 -20.07 7.21 -20.92
C SER A 131 -21.48 6.95 -21.45
N VAL A 132 -21.69 5.86 -22.17
CA VAL A 132 -23.02 5.44 -22.65
C VAL A 132 -23.95 5.14 -21.47
N ALA A 133 -23.49 4.42 -20.44
CA ALA A 133 -24.32 4.08 -19.29
C ALA A 133 -24.80 5.34 -18.54
N VAL A 134 -23.89 6.28 -18.25
CA VAL A 134 -24.19 7.51 -17.51
C VAL A 134 -24.99 8.50 -18.36
N PHE A 135 -24.67 8.65 -19.65
CA PHE A 135 -25.44 9.52 -20.55
C PHE A 135 -26.87 9.00 -20.73
N TRP A 136 -27.03 7.68 -20.92
CA TRP A 136 -28.36 7.04 -20.96
C TRP A 136 -29.13 7.31 -19.67
N HIS A 137 -28.47 7.23 -18.52
CA HIS A 137 -29.08 7.56 -17.23
C HIS A 137 -29.53 9.02 -17.15
N GLY A 138 -28.68 9.97 -17.56
CA GLY A 138 -29.05 11.39 -17.66
C GLY A 138 -30.28 11.63 -18.55
N LEU A 139 -30.36 10.95 -19.69
CA LEU A 139 -31.53 11.01 -20.58
C LEU A 139 -32.80 10.48 -19.90
N GLN A 140 -32.71 9.42 -19.11
CA GLN A 140 -33.85 8.90 -18.34
C GLN A 140 -34.30 9.87 -17.24
N LEU A 141 -33.35 10.49 -16.53
CA LEU A 141 -33.68 11.53 -15.56
C LEU A 141 -34.35 12.75 -16.22
N TRP A 142 -33.89 13.14 -17.41
CA TRP A 142 -34.52 14.21 -18.18
C TRP A 142 -35.92 13.83 -18.69
N ARG A 143 -36.14 12.59 -19.15
CA ARG A 143 -37.47 12.09 -19.53
C ARG A 143 -38.43 12.13 -18.33
N ARG A 144 -37.99 11.66 -17.16
CA ARG A 144 -38.76 11.75 -15.90
C ARG A 144 -39.07 13.21 -15.54
N LEU A 145 -38.08 14.10 -15.69
CA LEU A 145 -38.25 15.52 -15.46
C LEU A 145 -39.37 16.05 -16.36
N ARG A 146 -39.33 15.80 -17.68
CA ARG A 146 -40.36 16.26 -18.64
C ARG A 146 -41.76 15.68 -18.37
N ALA A 147 -41.85 14.44 -17.89
CA ALA A 147 -43.12 13.77 -17.62
C ALA A 147 -43.83 14.24 -16.33
N SER A 148 -43.13 14.89 -15.39
CA SER A 148 -43.74 15.39 -14.14
C SER A 148 -44.56 16.67 -14.37
N VAL A 149 -45.67 16.90 -13.66
CA VAL A 149 -46.55 18.06 -13.95
C VAL A 149 -46.26 19.27 -13.07
N ALA A 150 -45.83 19.12 -11.81
CA ALA A 150 -45.25 20.19 -11.01
C ALA A 150 -44.63 19.63 -9.72
N ALA A 151 -43.33 19.81 -9.53
CA ALA A 151 -42.67 19.47 -8.26
C ALA A 151 -41.69 20.59 -7.88
N ARG A 152 -41.82 21.08 -6.64
CA ARG A 152 -40.99 22.14 -6.03
C ARG A 152 -39.48 21.89 -6.15
N PHE A 153 -39.06 20.63 -6.30
CA PHE A 153 -37.64 20.26 -6.37
C PHE A 153 -37.19 19.72 -7.74
N ARG A 154 -37.90 20.09 -8.82
CA ARG A 154 -37.44 19.83 -10.19
C ARG A 154 -36.02 20.35 -10.46
N VAL A 155 -35.60 21.39 -9.76
CA VAL A 155 -34.25 21.96 -9.86
C VAL A 155 -33.15 20.94 -9.51
N THR A 156 -33.36 20.08 -8.50
CA THR A 156 -32.39 19.05 -8.10
C THR A 156 -32.11 18.05 -9.23
N ILE A 157 -33.12 17.73 -10.04
CA ILE A 157 -32.97 16.80 -11.17
C ILE A 157 -32.07 17.41 -12.25
N ARG A 158 -32.11 18.73 -12.44
CA ARG A 158 -31.27 19.44 -13.42
C ARG A 158 -29.78 19.32 -13.08
N TYR A 159 -29.44 19.27 -11.79
CA TYR A 159 -28.07 18.98 -11.35
C TYR A 159 -27.62 17.59 -11.80
N TYR A 160 -28.45 16.56 -11.62
CA TYR A 160 -28.10 15.20 -12.05
C TYR A 160 -27.96 15.08 -13.57
N VAL A 161 -28.84 15.75 -14.34
CA VAL A 161 -28.74 15.77 -15.81
C VAL A 161 -27.47 16.47 -16.24
N ALA A 162 -27.16 17.65 -15.67
CA ALA A 162 -25.94 18.38 -15.96
C ALA A 162 -24.68 17.57 -15.58
N ALA A 163 -24.68 16.94 -14.41
CA ALA A 163 -23.62 16.05 -13.97
C ALA A 163 -23.37 14.91 -14.97
N ALA A 164 -24.43 14.27 -15.46
CA ALA A 164 -24.32 13.15 -16.40
C ALA A 164 -23.66 13.56 -17.73
N LEU A 165 -23.85 14.81 -18.17
CA LEU A 165 -23.18 15.35 -19.37
C LEU A 165 -21.68 15.56 -19.17
N CYS A 166 -21.21 15.73 -17.92
CA CYS A 166 -19.79 15.87 -17.61
C CYS A 166 -19.02 14.55 -17.81
N VAL A 167 -19.65 13.38 -17.64
CA VAL A 167 -18.93 12.09 -17.68
C VAL A 167 -18.29 11.81 -19.04
N PRO A 168 -18.97 11.92 -20.20
CA PRO A 168 -18.33 11.73 -21.51
C PRO A 168 -17.14 12.67 -21.74
N VAL A 169 -17.23 13.92 -21.30
CA VAL A 169 -16.15 14.90 -21.41
C VAL A 169 -14.96 14.50 -20.55
N GLY A 170 -15.20 14.21 -19.26
CA GLY A 170 -14.14 13.78 -18.34
C GLY A 170 -13.51 12.44 -18.73
N ALA A 171 -14.30 11.49 -19.20
CA ALA A 171 -13.84 10.21 -19.73
C ALA A 171 -12.95 10.37 -20.96
N THR A 172 -13.26 11.33 -21.85
CA THR A 172 -12.40 11.68 -22.99
C THR A 172 -11.01 12.11 -22.53
N PHE A 173 -10.92 13.01 -21.53
CA PHE A 173 -9.62 13.37 -20.95
C PHE A 173 -8.92 12.19 -20.28
N GLY A 174 -9.67 11.28 -19.64
CA GLY A 174 -9.13 10.05 -19.04
C GLY A 174 -8.51 9.11 -20.08
N VAL A 175 -9.15 8.93 -21.24
CA VAL A 175 -8.60 8.14 -22.35
C VAL A 175 -7.38 8.81 -22.96
N LEU A 176 -7.40 10.13 -23.12
CA LEU A 176 -6.23 10.87 -23.61
C LEU A 176 -5.03 10.72 -22.66
N LEU A 177 -5.26 10.73 -21.35
CA LEU A 177 -4.23 10.41 -20.35
C LEU A 177 -3.70 8.98 -20.49
N ALA A 178 -4.58 8.01 -20.76
CA ALA A 178 -4.18 6.61 -20.96
C ALA A 178 -3.35 6.38 -22.23
N ARG A 179 -3.31 7.33 -23.18
CA ARG A 179 -2.43 7.26 -24.37
C ARG A 179 -0.97 7.62 -24.07
N GLY A 180 -0.66 8.13 -22.88
CA GLY A 180 0.69 8.56 -22.50
C GLY A 180 1.13 9.87 -23.19
N PRO A 181 0.41 10.99 -23.00
CA PRO A 181 0.85 12.29 -23.51
C PRO A 181 2.10 12.78 -22.78
N ASP A 182 2.78 13.78 -23.34
CA ASP A 182 3.91 14.47 -22.68
C ASP A 182 3.52 15.07 -21.32
N ASP A 183 4.51 15.38 -20.48
CA ASP A 183 4.25 15.74 -19.08
C ASP A 183 3.44 17.04 -18.90
N ALA A 184 3.64 18.03 -19.77
CA ALA A 184 2.90 19.28 -19.72
C ALA A 184 1.42 19.08 -20.09
N LEU A 185 1.15 18.34 -21.18
CA LEU A 185 -0.22 18.02 -21.59
C LEU A 185 -0.87 17.06 -20.58
N LYS A 186 -0.12 16.12 -20.01
CA LYS A 186 -0.59 15.21 -18.96
C LYS A 186 -1.07 15.96 -17.73
N ALA A 187 -0.33 16.95 -17.22
CA ALA A 187 -0.75 17.75 -16.07
C ALA A 187 -2.04 18.55 -16.36
N ARG A 188 -2.13 19.15 -17.55
CA ARG A 188 -3.31 19.91 -18.00
C ARG A 188 -4.54 19.02 -18.16
N LEU A 189 -4.38 17.88 -18.82
CA LEU A 189 -5.45 16.89 -18.97
C LEU A 189 -5.86 16.30 -17.63
N LEU A 190 -4.94 16.09 -16.70
CA LEU A 190 -5.24 15.59 -15.35
C LEU A 190 -6.08 16.59 -14.55
N LEU A 191 -5.77 17.89 -14.63
CA LEU A 191 -6.59 18.93 -14.01
C LEU A 191 -7.98 19.02 -14.66
N ALA A 192 -8.06 18.98 -15.98
CA ALA A 192 -9.34 19.00 -16.71
C ALA A 192 -10.19 17.77 -16.38
N HIS A 193 -9.59 16.57 -16.41
CA HIS A 193 -10.24 15.30 -16.04
C HIS A 193 -10.78 15.35 -14.61
N THR A 194 -9.94 15.75 -13.65
CA THR A 194 -10.30 15.82 -12.23
C THR A 194 -11.38 16.88 -12.00
N GLY A 195 -11.26 18.06 -12.60
CA GLY A 195 -12.26 19.13 -12.49
C GLY A 195 -13.63 18.70 -12.99
N VAL A 196 -13.69 18.07 -14.16
CA VAL A 196 -14.96 17.62 -14.76
C VAL A 196 -15.57 16.44 -14.02
N LEU A 197 -14.79 15.44 -13.60
CA LEU A 197 -15.36 14.27 -12.91
C LEU A 197 -15.60 14.51 -11.42
N ALA A 198 -14.66 15.12 -10.69
CA ALA A 198 -14.83 15.35 -9.25
C ALA A 198 -15.83 16.47 -8.98
N LEU A 199 -15.78 17.59 -9.71
CA LEU A 199 -16.68 18.74 -9.45
C LEU A 199 -17.92 18.72 -10.34
N GLY A 200 -17.79 18.28 -11.59
CA GLY A 200 -18.92 18.15 -12.51
C GLY A 200 -19.78 16.92 -12.24
N TRP A 201 -19.23 15.71 -12.29
CA TRP A 201 -20.03 14.50 -12.03
C TRP A 201 -20.38 14.33 -10.54
N ILE A 202 -19.39 14.19 -9.67
CA ILE A 202 -19.64 13.95 -8.24
C ILE A 202 -20.15 15.22 -7.54
N GLY A 203 -19.49 16.37 -7.72
CA GLY A 203 -19.84 17.63 -7.07
C GLY A 203 -21.26 18.11 -7.37
N LEU A 204 -21.68 18.14 -8.65
CA LEU A 204 -23.06 18.50 -9.00
C LEU A 204 -24.08 17.49 -8.49
N THR A 205 -23.76 16.19 -8.52
CA THR A 205 -24.65 15.15 -7.97
C THR A 205 -24.83 15.34 -6.47
N VAL A 206 -23.76 15.61 -5.73
CA VAL A 206 -23.78 15.83 -4.28
C VAL A 206 -24.54 17.10 -3.92
N THR A 207 -24.22 18.22 -4.57
CA THR A 207 -24.94 19.49 -4.33
C THR A 207 -26.42 19.37 -4.67
N GLY A 208 -26.79 18.71 -5.77
CA GLY A 208 -28.20 18.44 -6.09
C GLY A 208 -28.89 17.62 -4.98
N THR A 209 -28.24 16.54 -4.54
CA THR A 209 -28.78 15.61 -3.54
C THR A 209 -28.98 16.28 -2.18
N LEU A 210 -27.95 16.99 -1.69
CA LEU A 210 -27.91 17.54 -0.34
C LEU A 210 -28.97 18.60 -0.07
N VAL A 211 -29.47 19.31 -1.09
CA VAL A 211 -30.60 20.24 -0.92
C VAL A 211 -31.79 19.58 -0.23
N THR A 212 -32.03 18.30 -0.53
CA THR A 212 -33.16 17.53 0.01
C THR A 212 -32.73 16.50 1.05
N LEU A 213 -31.55 15.90 0.89
CA LEU A 213 -31.03 14.89 1.80
C LEU A 213 -30.55 15.47 3.13
N TRP A 214 -29.93 16.65 3.13
CA TRP A 214 -29.42 17.26 4.35
C TRP A 214 -30.50 17.54 5.42
N PRO A 215 -31.61 18.25 5.11
CA PRO A 215 -32.66 18.48 6.10
C PRO A 215 -33.33 17.18 6.56
N THR A 216 -33.42 16.16 5.70
CA THR A 216 -34.00 14.85 6.07
C THR A 216 -33.09 14.06 7.01
N MET A 217 -31.77 14.08 6.77
CA MET A 217 -30.77 13.52 7.71
C MET A 217 -30.82 14.20 9.07
N LEU A 218 -30.99 15.54 9.10
CA LEU A 218 -31.09 16.31 10.35
C LEU A 218 -32.47 16.25 11.01
N ARG A 219 -33.46 15.65 10.35
CA ARG A 219 -34.88 15.66 10.78
C ARG A 219 -35.37 17.08 11.06
N SER A 220 -35.00 18.00 10.16
CA SER A 220 -35.24 19.45 10.26
C SER A 220 -36.02 19.94 9.05
N ARG A 221 -36.75 21.05 9.19
CA ARG A 221 -37.40 21.69 8.04
C ARG A 221 -36.33 22.28 7.12
N MET A 222 -36.50 22.07 5.82
CA MET A 222 -35.66 22.68 4.78
C MET A 222 -35.71 24.21 4.84
N ASP A 223 -34.67 24.90 4.35
CA ASP A 223 -34.68 26.37 4.21
C ASP A 223 -35.66 26.79 3.09
N ASP A 224 -36.46 27.83 3.33
CA ASP A 224 -37.46 28.30 2.37
C ASP A 224 -36.83 28.82 1.07
N ARG A 225 -35.58 29.30 1.15
CA ARG A 225 -34.80 29.80 0.01
C ARG A 225 -34.07 28.70 -0.76
N ALA A 226 -34.09 27.45 -0.28
CA ALA A 226 -33.26 26.37 -0.82
C ALA A 226 -33.44 26.18 -2.34
N GLU A 227 -34.66 26.27 -2.84
CA GLU A 227 -34.95 26.14 -4.27
C GLU A 227 -34.37 27.29 -5.11
N ALA A 228 -34.53 28.54 -4.65
CA ALA A 228 -34.01 29.72 -5.33
C ALA A 228 -32.47 29.71 -5.37
N LEU A 229 -31.83 29.34 -4.24
CA LEU A 229 -30.38 29.20 -4.14
C LEU A 229 -29.85 28.09 -5.05
N ALA A 230 -30.50 26.92 -5.07
CA ALA A 230 -30.13 25.84 -5.97
C ALA A 230 -30.32 26.22 -7.44
N ARG A 231 -31.35 26.99 -7.79
CA ARG A 231 -31.58 27.44 -9.17
C ARG A 231 -30.52 28.41 -9.65
N GLY A 232 -30.14 29.38 -8.80
CA GLY A 232 -29.11 30.36 -9.12
C GLY A 232 -27.70 29.78 -9.17
N ALA A 233 -27.39 28.77 -8.34
CA ALA A 233 -26.05 28.22 -8.24
C ALA A 233 -25.64 27.29 -9.39
N LEU A 234 -26.58 26.58 -10.04
CA LEU A 234 -26.28 25.63 -11.11
C LEU A 234 -25.49 26.25 -12.29
N PRO A 235 -25.92 27.36 -12.91
CA PRO A 235 -25.13 27.98 -13.98
C PRO A 235 -23.75 28.44 -13.52
N LEU A 236 -23.60 28.85 -12.26
CA LEU A 236 -22.31 29.28 -11.71
C LEU A 236 -21.35 28.11 -11.53
N PHE A 237 -21.84 26.96 -11.06
CA PHE A 237 -21.03 25.75 -11.00
C PHE A 237 -20.58 25.31 -12.40
N LEU A 238 -21.47 25.36 -13.39
CA LEU A 238 -21.14 25.01 -14.78
C LEU A 238 -20.14 26.00 -15.39
N GLY A 239 -20.32 27.30 -15.16
CA GLY A 239 -19.37 28.33 -15.58
C GLY A 239 -18.00 28.15 -14.92
N ALA A 240 -17.96 27.82 -13.63
CA ALA A 240 -16.73 27.51 -12.91
C ALA A 240 -16.03 26.26 -13.48
N ILE A 241 -16.76 25.19 -13.79
CA ILE A 241 -16.20 23.99 -14.46
C ILE A 241 -15.63 24.36 -15.83
N ALA A 242 -16.35 25.18 -16.62
CA ALA A 242 -15.87 25.65 -17.92
C ALA A 242 -14.59 26.48 -17.79
N LEU A 243 -14.47 27.34 -16.77
CA LEU A 243 -13.24 28.09 -16.47
C LEU A 243 -12.09 27.17 -16.08
N ILE A 244 -12.34 26.15 -15.25
CA ILE A 244 -11.32 25.16 -14.87
C ILE A 244 -10.79 24.43 -16.10
N VAL A 245 -11.70 23.91 -16.94
CA VAL A 245 -11.34 23.16 -18.15
C VAL A 245 -10.67 24.06 -19.18
N GLY A 246 -11.25 25.23 -19.48
CA GLY A 246 -10.69 26.19 -20.42
C GLY A 246 -9.30 26.66 -19.98
N GLY A 247 -9.14 27.04 -18.71
CA GLY A 247 -7.85 27.40 -18.14
C GLY A 247 -6.83 26.27 -18.25
N ALA A 248 -7.20 25.04 -17.89
CA ALA A 248 -6.30 23.88 -18.01
C ALA A 248 -5.91 23.59 -19.48
N LEU A 249 -6.89 23.56 -20.39
CA LEU A 249 -6.66 23.26 -21.81
C LEU A 249 -5.96 24.39 -22.56
N MET A 250 -6.00 25.64 -22.08
CA MET A 250 -5.22 26.76 -22.64
C MET A 250 -3.85 26.91 -21.97
N GLY A 251 -3.59 26.16 -20.88
CA GLY A 251 -2.35 26.29 -20.09
C GLY A 251 -2.35 27.50 -19.15
N TRP A 252 -3.49 28.14 -18.95
CA TRP A 252 -3.68 29.33 -18.11
C TRP A 252 -4.05 28.93 -16.68
N MET A 253 -3.02 28.61 -15.90
CA MET A 253 -3.13 28.18 -14.51
C MET A 253 -3.94 29.13 -13.61
N PRO A 254 -3.74 30.47 -13.69
CA PRO A 254 -4.54 31.40 -12.89
C PRO A 254 -6.03 31.38 -13.24
N VAL A 255 -6.38 31.18 -14.51
CA VAL A 255 -7.79 31.05 -14.93
C VAL A 255 -8.39 29.76 -14.40
N ALA A 256 -7.64 28.66 -14.44
CA ALA A 256 -8.09 27.40 -13.83
C ALA A 256 -8.26 27.54 -12.30
N GLY A 257 -7.33 28.22 -11.62
CA GLY A 257 -7.40 28.52 -10.19
C GLY A 257 -8.59 29.41 -9.82
N ALA A 258 -8.83 30.46 -10.60
CA ALA A 258 -10.02 31.30 -10.47
C ALA A 258 -11.31 30.49 -10.67
N GLY A 259 -11.32 29.55 -11.62
CA GLY A 259 -12.41 28.61 -11.82
C GLY A 259 -12.66 27.72 -10.58
N VAL A 260 -11.62 27.17 -9.96
CA VAL A 260 -11.75 26.37 -8.71
C VAL A 260 -12.34 27.22 -7.58
N LEU A 261 -11.84 28.44 -7.38
CA LEU A 261 -12.37 29.34 -6.36
C LEU A 261 -13.78 29.83 -6.67
N ALA A 262 -14.14 30.03 -7.94
CA ALA A 262 -15.50 30.34 -8.36
C ALA A 262 -16.45 29.18 -8.06
N TRP A 263 -16.00 27.93 -8.21
CA TRP A 263 -16.78 26.76 -7.80
C TRP A 263 -16.99 26.76 -6.28
N PHE A 264 -15.94 27.03 -5.50
CA PHE A 264 -16.05 27.15 -4.04
C PHE A 264 -16.99 28.28 -3.59
N ALA A 265 -16.89 29.46 -4.20
CA ALA A 265 -17.78 30.59 -3.93
C ALA A 265 -19.25 30.25 -4.28
N SER A 266 -19.47 29.53 -5.38
CA SER A 266 -20.78 29.00 -5.75
C SER A 266 -21.31 28.00 -4.71
N ALA A 267 -20.44 27.15 -4.17
CA ALA A 267 -20.77 26.23 -3.08
C ALA A 267 -21.09 26.95 -1.77
N LEU A 268 -20.42 28.05 -1.42
CA LEU A 268 -20.75 28.87 -0.26
C LEU A 268 -22.11 29.56 -0.42
N TRP A 269 -22.39 30.11 -1.61
CA TRP A 269 -23.70 30.68 -1.90
C TRP A 269 -24.80 29.60 -1.77
N TRP A 270 -24.66 28.49 -2.48
CA TRP A 270 -25.58 27.36 -2.41
C TRP A 270 -25.72 26.81 -0.97
N GLY A 271 -24.61 26.71 -0.24
CA GLY A 271 -24.50 26.14 1.11
C GLY A 271 -25.31 26.88 2.18
N ARG A 272 -25.72 28.13 1.92
CA ARG A 272 -26.68 28.85 2.78
C ARG A 272 -27.99 28.07 2.96
N ALA A 273 -28.39 27.27 1.97
CA ALA A 273 -29.55 26.38 2.05
C ALA A 273 -29.40 25.25 3.10
N LEU A 274 -28.16 24.86 3.42
CA LEU A 274 -27.85 23.81 4.39
C LEU A 274 -27.74 24.34 5.82
N TRP A 275 -27.39 25.63 5.96
CA TRP A 275 -27.12 26.27 7.24
C TRP A 275 -28.38 26.41 8.11
N GLY A 276 -29.50 26.84 7.53
CA GLY A 276 -30.78 26.98 8.23
C GLY A 276 -31.24 25.69 8.93
N PRO A 277 -31.33 24.55 8.20
CA PRO A 277 -31.64 23.26 8.78
C PRO A 277 -30.68 22.83 9.90
N ALA A 278 -29.38 23.04 9.72
CA ALA A 278 -28.33 22.69 10.68
C ALA A 278 -28.38 23.53 11.96
N ARG A 279 -28.68 24.83 11.87
CA ARG A 279 -28.87 25.68 13.05
C ARG A 279 -30.08 25.26 13.89
N ARG A 280 -31.19 24.89 13.24
CA ARG A 280 -32.41 24.45 13.93
C ARG A 280 -32.21 23.10 14.63
N ARG A 281 -31.53 22.16 13.97
CA ARG A 281 -31.17 20.86 14.53
C ARG A 281 -29.75 20.48 14.12
N PRO A 282 -28.77 20.62 15.03
CA PRO A 282 -27.38 20.31 14.70
C PRO A 282 -27.22 18.81 14.42
N PRO A 283 -26.26 18.43 13.55
CA PRO A 283 -25.98 17.03 13.24
C PRO A 283 -25.52 16.29 14.50
N ARG A 284 -26.24 15.22 14.87
CA ARG A 284 -25.94 14.39 16.05
C ARG A 284 -25.72 12.92 15.74
N GLU A 285 -26.05 12.49 14.52
CA GLU A 285 -25.90 11.11 14.07
C GLU A 285 -24.65 10.97 13.21
N PHE A 286 -24.00 9.79 13.27
CA PHE A 286 -22.78 9.49 12.52
C PHE A 286 -22.90 9.87 11.04
N GLY A 287 -24.01 9.50 10.38
CA GLY A 287 -24.20 9.76 8.95
C GLY A 287 -24.14 11.25 8.62
N ALA A 288 -24.87 12.10 9.35
CA ALA A 288 -24.89 13.54 9.12
C ALA A 288 -23.55 14.21 9.43
N LEU A 289 -22.88 13.79 10.50
CA LEU A 289 -21.56 14.30 10.86
C LEU A 289 -20.47 13.89 9.86
N SER A 290 -20.53 12.65 9.35
CA SER A 290 -19.62 12.16 8.31
C SER A 290 -19.78 12.94 7.00
N VAL A 291 -21.02 13.21 6.59
CA VAL A 291 -21.29 14.06 5.42
C VAL A 291 -20.81 15.50 5.63
N ALA A 292 -21.02 16.07 6.83
CA ALA A 292 -20.52 17.40 7.17
C ALA A 292 -18.99 17.49 7.07
N ALA A 293 -18.29 16.49 7.64
CA ALA A 293 -16.84 16.39 7.59
C ALA A 293 -16.32 16.25 6.15
N ALA A 294 -16.99 15.43 5.32
CA ALA A 294 -16.66 15.31 3.91
C ALA A 294 -16.72 16.67 3.18
N LEU A 295 -17.77 17.46 3.42
CA LEU A 295 -17.91 18.79 2.82
C LEU A 295 -16.83 19.77 3.31
N ALA A 296 -16.43 19.66 4.58
CA ALA A 296 -15.31 20.45 5.11
C ALA A 296 -13.99 20.08 4.41
N TRP A 297 -13.71 18.78 4.21
CA TRP A 297 -12.55 18.33 3.44
C TRP A 297 -12.59 18.78 1.98
N LEU A 298 -13.76 18.79 1.34
CA LEU A 298 -13.92 19.34 -0.01
C LEU A 298 -13.62 20.85 -0.03
N ALA A 299 -14.07 21.61 0.96
CA ALA A 299 -13.76 23.03 1.08
C ALA A 299 -12.25 23.28 1.22
N VAL A 300 -11.58 22.52 2.10
CA VAL A 300 -10.11 22.56 2.27
C VAL A 300 -9.40 22.26 0.96
N LEU A 301 -9.82 21.20 0.25
CA LEU A 301 -9.26 20.81 -1.04
C LEU A 301 -9.41 21.93 -2.08
N LEU A 302 -10.59 22.53 -2.19
CA LEU A 302 -10.87 23.56 -3.19
C LEU A 302 -10.10 24.85 -2.93
N VAL A 303 -10.05 25.31 -1.67
CA VAL A 303 -9.29 26.51 -1.29
C VAL A 303 -7.81 26.28 -1.55
N TRP A 304 -7.27 25.15 -1.07
CA TRP A 304 -5.86 24.84 -1.25
C TRP A 304 -5.49 24.69 -2.74
N THR A 305 -6.27 23.94 -3.52
CA THR A 305 -6.03 23.76 -4.96
C THR A 305 -6.16 25.08 -5.72
N GLY A 306 -7.17 25.89 -5.40
CA GLY A 306 -7.35 27.21 -6.03
C GLY A 306 -6.17 28.15 -5.75
N VAL A 307 -5.68 28.20 -4.51
CA VAL A 307 -4.51 29.01 -4.12
C VAL A 307 -3.24 28.51 -4.82
N VAL A 308 -3.02 27.19 -4.88
CA VAL A 308 -1.87 26.61 -5.58
C VAL A 308 -1.91 26.98 -7.06
N LEU A 309 -3.06 26.87 -7.73
CA LEU A 309 -3.20 27.22 -9.14
C LEU A 309 -3.06 28.72 -9.44
N LEU A 310 -3.46 29.59 -8.50
CA LEU A 310 -3.28 31.04 -8.65
C LEU A 310 -1.83 31.50 -8.45
N ARG A 311 -1.06 30.77 -7.63
CA ARG A 311 0.35 31.07 -7.35
C ARG A 311 1.32 30.33 -8.27
N GLY A 312 0.87 29.23 -8.87
CA GLY A 312 1.70 28.37 -9.70
C GLY A 312 2.03 29.02 -11.03
N HIS A 313 3.29 28.90 -11.44
CA HIS A 313 3.78 29.32 -12.75
C HIS A 313 4.17 28.11 -13.62
N ASP A 314 4.21 26.90 -13.04
CA ASP A 314 4.63 25.67 -13.68
C ASP A 314 3.65 24.51 -13.43
N TRP A 315 3.31 23.81 -14.50
CA TRP A 315 2.46 22.63 -14.50
C TRP A 315 3.15 21.39 -13.91
N ALA A 316 4.48 21.34 -13.90
CA ALA A 316 5.25 20.26 -13.27
C ALA A 316 5.14 20.30 -11.74
N GLU A 317 5.28 21.48 -11.11
CA GLU A 317 5.11 21.66 -9.66
C GLU A 317 3.69 21.25 -9.20
N LEU A 318 2.68 21.48 -10.04
CA LEU A 318 1.30 21.03 -9.79
C LEU A 318 1.18 19.50 -9.78
N ALA A 319 1.88 18.81 -10.69
CA ALA A 319 1.86 17.35 -10.78
C ALA A 319 2.41 16.71 -9.50
N GLU A 320 3.42 17.30 -8.88
CA GLU A 320 3.97 16.85 -7.59
C GLU A 320 3.05 17.14 -6.40
N GLY A 321 2.32 18.26 -6.44
CA GLY A 321 1.29 18.60 -5.47
C GLY A 321 0.06 17.69 -5.55
N HIS A 322 -0.23 17.14 -6.73
CA HIS A 322 -1.43 16.37 -7.03
C HIS A 322 -1.65 15.20 -6.07
N GLY A 323 -0.58 14.51 -5.63
CA GLY A 323 -0.69 13.39 -4.69
C GLY A 323 -1.37 13.76 -3.35
N ARG A 324 -1.16 14.97 -2.83
CA ARG A 324 -1.85 15.45 -1.62
C ARG A 324 -3.32 15.78 -1.90
N ALA A 325 -3.62 16.36 -3.06
CA ALA A 325 -4.99 16.65 -3.50
C ALA A 325 -5.82 15.38 -3.64
N THR A 326 -5.23 14.38 -4.29
CA THR A 326 -5.83 13.06 -4.46
C THR A 326 -6.06 12.38 -3.12
N ALA A 327 -5.15 12.49 -2.15
CA ALA A 327 -5.35 11.94 -0.80
C ALA A 327 -6.52 12.60 -0.06
N VAL A 328 -6.63 13.94 -0.08
CA VAL A 328 -7.77 14.64 0.52
C VAL A 328 -9.09 14.25 -0.16
N LEU A 329 -9.09 14.13 -1.49
CA LEU A 329 -10.28 13.71 -2.24
C LEU A 329 -10.68 12.25 -1.95
N ALA A 330 -9.71 11.33 -2.01
CA ALA A 330 -9.93 9.89 -1.94
C ALA A 330 -10.01 9.33 -0.51
N ALA A 331 -9.56 10.07 0.51
CA ALA A 331 -9.65 9.66 1.91
C ALA A 331 -10.47 10.63 2.77
N GLY A 332 -10.48 11.94 2.48
CA GLY A 332 -11.23 12.94 3.25
C GLY A 332 -12.65 13.16 2.74
N PHE A 333 -12.84 13.33 1.44
CA PHE A 333 -14.16 13.60 0.86
C PHE A 333 -14.94 12.33 0.50
N ALA A 334 -14.44 11.52 -0.43
CA ALA A 334 -15.27 10.55 -1.14
C ALA A 334 -15.76 9.36 -0.28
N PRO A 335 -14.90 8.61 0.45
CA PRO A 335 -15.37 7.53 1.32
C PRO A 335 -16.19 8.05 2.51
N GLN A 336 -15.86 9.23 3.04
CA GLN A 336 -16.56 9.83 4.18
C GLN A 336 -17.99 10.26 3.80
N LEU A 337 -18.14 10.83 2.60
CA LEU A 337 -19.44 11.13 2.01
C LEU A 337 -20.25 9.84 1.78
N LEU A 338 -19.65 8.84 1.14
CA LEU A 338 -20.33 7.60 0.78
C LEU A 338 -20.78 6.82 2.01
N THR A 339 -19.89 6.56 2.96
CA THR A 339 -20.21 5.84 4.20
C THR A 339 -21.18 6.65 5.06
N GLY A 340 -21.07 7.97 5.09
CA GLY A 340 -22.01 8.86 5.79
C GLY A 340 -23.43 8.80 5.21
N ALA A 341 -23.55 8.94 3.89
CA ALA A 341 -24.83 8.90 3.18
C ALA A 341 -25.50 7.53 3.30
N LEU A 342 -24.75 6.43 3.08
CA LEU A 342 -25.28 5.07 3.20
C LEU A 342 -25.68 4.72 4.64
N SER A 343 -25.01 5.31 5.64
CA SER A 343 -25.39 5.13 7.05
C SER A 343 -26.80 5.65 7.38
N TYR A 344 -27.32 6.58 6.57
CA TYR A 344 -28.69 7.07 6.67
C TYR A 344 -29.63 6.38 5.67
N LEU A 345 -29.22 6.28 4.40
CA LEU A 345 -30.07 5.85 3.31
C LEU A 345 -30.43 4.37 3.35
N VAL A 346 -29.48 3.50 3.74
CA VAL A 346 -29.74 2.06 3.80
C VAL A 346 -30.83 1.73 4.84
N PRO A 347 -30.75 2.20 6.11
CA PRO A 347 -31.84 2.03 7.07
C PRO A 347 -33.21 2.47 6.54
N VAL A 348 -33.28 3.62 5.89
CA VAL A 348 -34.54 4.20 5.39
C VAL A 348 -35.14 3.34 4.28
N VAL A 349 -34.33 2.85 3.33
CA VAL A 349 -34.81 2.05 2.19
C VAL A 349 -35.12 0.59 2.55
N LEU A 350 -34.45 0.02 3.55
CA LEU A 350 -34.79 -1.32 4.05
C LEU A 350 -36.21 -1.40 4.63
N GLY A 351 -36.72 -0.29 5.16
CA GLY A 351 -38.06 -0.20 5.73
C GLY A 351 -38.22 -1.04 7.01
N GLY A 352 -39.42 -1.61 7.22
CA GLY A 352 -39.69 -2.47 8.38
C GLY A 352 -40.25 -1.75 9.63
N GLY A 353 -40.66 -0.49 9.48
CA GLY A 353 -41.23 0.33 10.56
C GLY A 353 -40.20 1.07 11.41
N PRO A 354 -40.64 1.99 12.30
CA PRO A 354 -39.74 2.89 13.03
C PRO A 354 -38.68 2.18 13.88
N ASN A 355 -39.02 1.03 14.47
CA ASN A 355 -38.12 0.27 15.32
C ASN A 355 -37.01 -0.42 14.53
N ALA A 356 -37.31 -0.97 13.35
CA ALA A 356 -36.33 -1.61 12.48
C ALA A 356 -35.33 -0.57 11.91
N VAL A 357 -35.84 0.59 11.46
CA VAL A 357 -35.02 1.71 10.98
C VAL A 357 -34.11 2.22 12.09
N ARG A 358 -34.66 2.47 13.30
CA ARG A 358 -33.87 2.91 14.46
C ARG A 358 -32.77 1.91 14.82
N THR A 359 -33.10 0.61 14.85
CA THR A 359 -32.12 -0.46 15.13
C THR A 359 -30.97 -0.48 14.11
N ALA A 360 -31.27 -0.30 12.82
CA ALA A 360 -30.26 -0.22 11.78
C ALA A 360 -29.38 1.03 11.93
N THR A 361 -29.99 2.20 12.14
CA THR A 361 -29.28 3.47 12.34
C THR A 361 -28.38 3.42 13.57
N ASP A 362 -28.88 2.92 14.70
CA ASP A 362 -28.10 2.77 15.94
C ASP A 362 -26.94 1.79 15.77
N THR A 363 -27.15 0.72 14.98
CA THR A 363 -26.08 -0.25 14.68
C THR A 363 -24.97 0.39 13.84
N LEU A 364 -25.32 1.18 12.81
CA LEU A 364 -24.36 1.90 11.96
C LEU A 364 -23.65 3.04 12.70
N GLY A 365 -24.28 3.60 13.75
CA GLY A 365 -23.71 4.61 14.63
C GLY A 365 -22.74 4.09 15.69
N ARG A 366 -22.53 2.77 15.80
CA ARG A 366 -21.59 2.18 16.77
C ARG A 366 -20.17 2.68 16.53
N PHE A 367 -19.47 2.99 17.63
CA PHE A 367 -18.15 3.61 17.64
C PHE A 367 -18.06 4.90 16.81
N GLY A 368 -19.20 5.59 16.60
CA GLY A 368 -19.27 6.69 15.66
C GLY A 368 -18.35 7.86 16.01
N THR A 369 -18.20 8.19 17.30
CA THR A 369 -17.23 9.22 17.73
C THR A 369 -15.80 8.78 17.45
N THR A 370 -15.44 7.55 17.82
CA THR A 370 -14.10 7.01 17.57
C THR A 370 -13.77 7.01 16.08
N ARG A 371 -14.68 6.54 15.23
CA ARG A 371 -14.49 6.52 13.77
C ARG A 371 -14.31 7.93 13.20
N LEU A 372 -15.17 8.88 13.59
CA LEU A 372 -15.05 10.26 13.14
C LEU A 372 -13.74 10.91 13.58
N ALA A 373 -13.32 10.68 14.83
CA ALA A 373 -12.07 11.20 15.36
C ALA A 373 -10.86 10.58 14.64
N LEU A 374 -10.81 9.24 14.51
CA LEU A 374 -9.72 8.55 13.80
C LEU A 374 -9.61 8.97 12.35
N ILE A 375 -10.72 9.05 11.61
CA ILE A 375 -10.72 9.47 10.20
C ILE A 375 -10.18 10.89 10.06
N ASN A 376 -10.74 11.86 10.81
CA ASN A 376 -10.40 13.27 10.58
C ASN A 376 -9.04 13.65 11.20
N ALA A 377 -8.79 13.29 12.46
CA ALA A 377 -7.52 13.61 13.11
C ALA A 377 -6.36 12.78 12.55
N GLY A 378 -6.59 11.50 12.24
CA GLY A 378 -5.60 10.66 11.56
C GLY A 378 -5.26 11.17 10.17
N LEU A 379 -6.25 11.64 9.39
CA LEU A 379 -6.00 12.25 8.08
C LEU A 379 -5.23 13.57 8.22
N ILE A 380 -5.59 14.44 9.17
CA ILE A 380 -4.82 15.67 9.46
C ILE A 380 -3.36 15.32 9.77
N LEU A 381 -3.12 14.38 10.70
CA LEU A 381 -1.77 13.94 11.05
C LEU A 381 -1.02 13.40 9.82
N SER A 382 -1.66 12.57 8.99
CA SER A 382 -1.02 12.00 7.81
C SER A 382 -0.60 13.04 6.75
N LEU A 383 -1.29 14.19 6.71
CA LEU A 383 -1.00 15.30 5.80
C LEU A 383 0.10 16.24 6.33
N LEU A 384 0.44 16.15 7.62
CA LEU A 384 1.53 16.92 8.21
C LEU A 384 2.91 16.37 7.82
N PRO A 385 3.96 17.19 7.91
CA PRO A 385 5.35 16.75 7.78
C PRO A 385 5.80 15.98 9.03
N ILE A 386 5.24 14.79 9.24
CA ILE A 386 5.54 13.88 10.35
C ILE A 386 6.44 12.72 9.91
N PRO A 387 7.14 12.02 10.84
CA PRO A 387 7.94 10.83 10.53
C PRO A 387 7.16 9.77 9.74
N SER A 388 7.84 9.02 8.89
CA SER A 388 7.22 8.03 7.99
C SER A 388 6.42 6.98 8.75
N ILE A 389 6.95 6.50 9.89
CA ILE A 389 6.30 5.51 10.74
C ILE A 389 5.00 6.07 11.34
N VAL A 390 5.02 7.31 11.84
CA VAL A 390 3.81 7.99 12.35
C VAL A 390 2.76 8.10 11.24
N ARG A 391 3.17 8.42 10.01
CA ARG A 391 2.25 8.50 8.86
C ARG A 391 1.64 7.13 8.52
N VAL A 392 2.42 6.05 8.54
CA VAL A 392 1.92 4.69 8.29
C VAL A 392 0.91 4.29 9.37
N LEU A 393 1.25 4.46 10.65
CA LEU A 393 0.36 4.10 11.75
C LEU A 393 -0.96 4.88 11.71
N THR A 394 -0.89 6.21 11.49
CA THR A 394 -2.08 7.06 11.41
C THR A 394 -2.96 6.73 10.21
N THR A 395 -2.39 6.47 9.03
CA THR A 395 -3.16 6.07 7.84
C THR A 395 -3.80 4.69 7.97
N THR A 396 -3.13 3.73 8.63
CA THR A 396 -3.73 2.42 8.96
C THR A 396 -4.93 2.56 9.89
N LEU A 397 -4.87 3.45 10.89
CA LEU A 397 -6.01 3.73 11.77
C LEU A 397 -7.19 4.37 11.02
N VAL A 398 -6.93 5.29 10.09
CA VAL A 398 -7.96 5.87 9.21
C VAL A 398 -8.62 4.78 8.36
N LEU A 399 -7.83 3.90 7.76
CA LEU A 399 -8.33 2.79 6.96
C LEU A 399 -9.20 1.85 7.82
N ALA A 400 -8.75 1.46 9.00
CA ALA A 400 -9.52 0.62 9.92
C ALA A 400 -10.88 1.25 10.29
N ALA A 401 -10.91 2.57 10.52
CA ALA A 401 -12.14 3.31 10.80
C ALA A 401 -13.11 3.34 9.62
N TYR A 402 -12.62 3.29 8.37
CA TYR A 402 -13.45 3.11 7.18
C TYR A 402 -13.93 1.66 7.01
N LEU A 403 -13.03 0.69 7.10
CA LEU A 403 -13.33 -0.73 6.88
C LEU A 403 -14.36 -1.27 7.87
N CYS A 404 -14.42 -0.73 9.09
CA CYS A 404 -15.44 -1.14 10.04
C CYS A 404 -16.89 -0.83 9.58
N PHE A 405 -17.09 0.03 8.57
CA PHE A 405 -18.41 0.26 7.98
C PHE A 405 -19.02 -1.02 7.39
N LEU A 406 -18.21 -1.89 6.75
CA LEU A 406 -18.69 -3.10 6.08
C LEU A 406 -19.36 -4.11 7.06
N PRO A 407 -18.71 -4.53 8.17
CA PRO A 407 -19.35 -5.41 9.14
C PRO A 407 -20.51 -4.71 9.86
N LEU A 408 -20.43 -3.40 10.14
CA LEU A 408 -21.53 -2.63 10.74
C LEU A 408 -22.77 -2.63 9.82
N LEU A 409 -22.59 -2.47 8.51
CA LEU A 409 -23.64 -2.53 7.51
C LEU A 409 -24.30 -3.92 7.46
N ALA A 410 -23.50 -4.98 7.41
CA ALA A 410 -24.01 -6.35 7.44
C ALA A 410 -24.81 -6.64 8.72
N MET A 411 -24.30 -6.20 9.88
CA MET A 411 -25.00 -6.33 11.16
C MET A 411 -26.29 -5.51 11.21
N ALA A 412 -26.28 -4.27 10.70
CA ALA A 412 -27.47 -3.42 10.66
C ALA A 412 -28.58 -4.05 9.82
N ILE A 413 -28.25 -4.60 8.65
CA ILE A 413 -29.19 -5.33 7.79
C ILE A 413 -29.75 -6.56 8.52
N ARG A 414 -28.89 -7.37 9.15
CA ARG A 414 -29.31 -8.59 9.88
C ARG A 414 -30.23 -8.25 11.05
N ARG A 415 -29.85 -7.28 11.88
CA ARG A 415 -30.64 -6.88 13.07
C ARG A 415 -31.97 -6.25 12.69
N SER A 416 -31.98 -5.38 11.68
CA SER A 416 -33.23 -4.82 11.16
C SER A 416 -34.18 -5.90 10.66
N ARG A 417 -33.67 -6.87 9.89
CA ARG A 417 -34.45 -8.03 9.43
C ARG A 417 -34.99 -8.88 10.58
N ASN A 418 -34.22 -9.08 11.65
CA ASN A 418 -34.67 -9.83 12.82
C ASN A 418 -35.80 -9.12 13.55
N VAL A 419 -35.73 -7.79 13.70
CA VAL A 419 -36.83 -6.98 14.27
C VAL A 419 -38.10 -7.10 13.44
N VAL A 420 -37.98 -7.10 12.11
CA VAL A 420 -39.14 -7.28 11.21
C VAL A 420 -39.69 -8.72 11.30
N ARG A 421 -38.82 -9.73 11.40
CA ARG A 421 -39.20 -11.15 11.50
C ARG A 421 -39.82 -11.53 12.84
N ALA A 422 -39.39 -10.92 13.93
CA ALA A 422 -39.92 -11.16 15.28
C ALA A 422 -41.37 -10.65 15.46
N GLY A 423 -42.03 -10.23 14.38
CA GLY A 423 -43.35 -9.63 14.40
C GLY A 423 -43.24 -8.15 14.78
N GLY A 424 -43.56 -7.27 13.84
CA GLY A 424 -43.95 -5.89 14.14
C GLY A 424 -45.29 -5.81 14.89
N GLY A 425 -45.49 -6.64 15.92
CA GLY A 425 -46.65 -6.63 16.79
C GLY A 425 -46.61 -5.39 17.68
N LEU A 426 -47.68 -4.61 17.64
CA LEU A 426 -47.98 -3.57 18.61
C LEU A 426 -47.87 -4.12 20.05
N PRO A 427 -47.20 -3.44 20.97
CA PRO A 427 -47.49 -3.62 22.39
C PRO A 427 -48.93 -3.13 22.64
N THR A 428 -49.81 -4.01 23.10
CA THR A 428 -51.19 -3.73 23.54
C THR A 428 -51.27 -3.10 24.93
N THR A 429 -50.22 -2.41 25.40
CA THR A 429 -50.27 -1.67 26.67
C THR A 429 -50.73 -0.22 26.44
N PRO A 430 -51.66 0.32 27.25
CA PRO A 430 -52.22 1.65 27.08
C PRO A 430 -51.14 2.74 27.00
N ARG A 431 -51.40 3.73 26.14
CA ARG A 431 -50.57 4.91 25.87
C ARG A 431 -50.19 5.64 27.16
N GLY A 432 -48.99 5.39 27.68
CA GLY A 432 -48.20 6.43 28.33
C GLY A 432 -47.71 7.44 27.27
N PRO A 433 -47.34 8.68 27.64
CA PRO A 433 -46.78 9.62 26.69
C PRO A 433 -45.58 8.94 26.02
N VAL A 434 -45.62 8.79 24.70
CA VAL A 434 -44.43 8.45 23.92
C VAL A 434 -43.48 9.62 24.14
N GLN A 435 -42.60 9.51 25.13
CA GLN A 435 -41.48 10.43 25.27
C GLN A 435 -40.81 10.46 23.90
N PRO A 436 -40.63 11.63 23.27
CA PRO A 436 -39.86 11.73 22.05
C PRO A 436 -38.47 11.21 22.41
N ALA A 437 -38.16 9.98 21.99
CA ALA A 437 -36.89 9.35 22.27
C ALA A 437 -35.80 10.32 21.79
N GLY A 438 -35.15 10.99 22.73
CA GLY A 438 -34.07 11.90 22.44
C GLY A 438 -33.07 11.13 21.60
N ALA A 439 -32.83 11.59 20.37
CA ALA A 439 -31.86 10.96 19.49
C ALA A 439 -30.54 10.86 20.27
N ARG A 440 -30.11 9.64 20.60
CA ARG A 440 -28.85 9.42 21.32
C ARG A 440 -27.76 10.06 20.47
N SER A 441 -27.09 11.05 21.06
CA SER A 441 -25.97 11.72 20.41
C SER A 441 -24.90 10.68 20.10
N VAL A 442 -24.28 10.75 18.92
CA VAL A 442 -23.13 9.91 18.61
C VAL A 442 -21.93 10.27 19.51
N TRP A 443 -21.91 11.51 20.02
CA TRP A 443 -20.85 12.05 20.87
C TRP A 443 -20.73 11.29 22.18
N SER A 444 -19.54 10.75 22.43
CA SER A 444 -19.18 10.10 23.69
C SER A 444 -17.76 10.52 24.07
N SER A 445 -17.62 11.14 25.24
CA SER A 445 -16.30 11.58 25.74
C SER A 445 -15.34 10.41 25.88
N GLY A 446 -15.80 9.24 26.36
CA GLY A 446 -14.98 8.04 26.46
C GLY A 446 -14.49 7.54 25.09
N GLN A 447 -15.35 7.54 24.06
CA GLN A 447 -14.94 7.16 22.70
C GLN A 447 -13.98 8.17 22.07
N LEU A 448 -14.15 9.46 22.37
CA LEU A 448 -13.24 10.51 21.91
C LEU A 448 -11.87 10.37 22.56
N VAL A 449 -11.83 10.21 23.88
CA VAL A 449 -10.58 9.99 24.63
C VAL A 449 -9.89 8.72 24.14
N ALA A 450 -10.62 7.63 23.93
CA ALA A 450 -10.05 6.39 23.38
C ALA A 450 -9.44 6.61 21.99
N ALA A 451 -10.13 7.34 21.10
CA ALA A 451 -9.61 7.63 19.76
C ALA A 451 -8.35 8.49 19.80
N LEU A 452 -8.35 9.54 20.62
CA LEU A 452 -7.20 10.42 20.79
C LEU A 452 -6.03 9.71 21.47
N ALA A 453 -6.28 8.84 22.43
CA ALA A 453 -5.26 8.01 23.07
C ALA A 453 -4.62 7.04 22.06
N VAL A 454 -5.42 6.39 21.21
CA VAL A 454 -4.91 5.51 20.15
C VAL A 454 -4.07 6.29 19.14
N LEU A 455 -4.50 7.48 18.74
CA LEU A 455 -3.69 8.34 17.85
C LEU A 455 -2.42 8.85 18.54
N GLY A 456 -2.50 9.27 19.81
CA GLY A 456 -1.36 9.71 20.60
C GLY A 456 -0.34 8.60 20.80
N MET A 457 -0.81 7.36 21.04
CA MET A 457 0.04 6.18 21.11
C MET A 457 0.73 5.91 19.76
N ALA A 458 -0.01 5.99 18.64
CA ALA A 458 0.57 5.83 17.31
C ALA A 458 1.65 6.90 17.01
N VAL A 459 1.44 8.14 17.45
CA VAL A 459 2.44 9.21 17.34
C VAL A 459 3.65 8.92 18.23
N ALA A 460 3.43 8.59 19.51
CA ALA A 460 4.50 8.31 20.46
C ALA A 460 5.37 7.13 20.00
N LEU A 461 4.76 6.03 19.58
CA LEU A 461 5.46 4.85 19.04
C LEU A 461 6.24 5.21 17.76
N GLY A 462 5.63 5.97 16.85
CA GLY A 462 6.30 6.35 15.61
C GLY A 462 7.43 7.37 15.80
N VAL A 463 7.36 8.21 16.84
CA VAL A 463 8.43 9.15 17.23
C VAL A 463 9.55 8.41 17.96
N ALA A 464 9.22 7.50 18.88
CA ALA A 464 10.19 6.69 19.61
C ALA A 464 11.02 5.78 18.68
N ALA A 465 10.41 5.30 17.60
CA ALA A 465 11.09 4.50 16.58
C ALA A 465 12.06 5.32 15.70
N ASP A 466 11.96 6.65 15.67
CA ASP A 466 12.83 7.54 14.86
C ASP A 466 12.89 8.97 15.46
N PRO A 467 13.61 9.17 16.58
CA PRO A 467 13.66 10.45 17.29
C PRO A 467 14.38 11.55 16.50
N GLY A 468 15.33 11.18 15.64
CA GLY A 468 16.00 12.10 14.72
C GLY A 468 15.07 12.67 13.65
N ALA A 469 14.14 11.86 13.11
CA ALA A 469 13.08 12.36 12.22
C ALA A 469 12.03 13.21 12.95
N ALA A 470 11.91 13.09 14.26
CA ALA A 470 11.00 13.88 15.09
C ALA A 470 11.61 15.22 15.57
N GLY A 471 12.88 15.50 15.25
CA GLY A 471 13.53 16.77 15.55
C GLY A 471 14.09 16.90 16.97
N PHE A 472 14.33 15.78 17.67
CA PHE A 472 15.01 15.80 18.96
C PHE A 472 16.54 15.90 18.74
N PRO A 473 17.22 16.89 19.36
CA PRO A 473 18.67 17.06 19.20
C PRO A 473 19.41 15.89 19.86
N VAL A 474 20.24 15.22 19.07
CA VAL A 474 21.24 14.26 19.56
C VAL A 474 22.50 15.09 19.82
N THR A 475 22.79 15.40 21.09
CA THR A 475 23.98 16.21 21.44
C THR A 475 25.23 15.34 21.34
N SER A 476 26.10 15.65 20.38
CA SER A 476 27.51 15.23 20.36
C SER A 476 28.36 16.35 20.97
N ALA A 477 29.21 16.00 21.94
CA ALA A 477 30.13 16.94 22.59
C ALA A 477 31.39 17.14 21.73
N GLY A 478 31.63 18.37 21.27
CA GLY A 478 32.84 18.81 20.58
C GLY A 478 33.28 20.22 21.03
N SER A 479 34.59 20.45 21.13
CA SER A 479 35.29 21.58 21.76
C SER A 479 35.04 22.98 21.14
N ALA A 480 34.95 24.02 21.98
CA ALA A 480 34.52 25.38 21.60
C ALA A 480 35.62 26.26 20.96
N VAL A 481 35.33 26.79 19.77
CA VAL A 481 36.09 27.84 19.06
C VAL A 481 35.40 29.21 19.26
N PRO A 482 36.11 30.35 19.47
CA PRO A 482 35.50 31.66 19.65
C PRO A 482 34.75 32.15 18.40
N ALA A 483 33.53 32.69 18.57
CA ALA A 483 32.74 33.21 17.46
C ALA A 483 33.28 34.55 16.94
N THR A 484 33.38 34.71 15.61
CA THR A 484 33.87 35.92 14.94
C THR A 484 32.82 37.04 14.87
N GLY A 485 31.54 36.67 14.95
CA GLY A 485 30.41 37.57 14.75
C GLY A 485 29.95 37.73 13.29
N GLU A 486 30.65 37.13 12.33
CA GLU A 486 30.30 37.17 10.91
C GLU A 486 29.46 35.95 10.47
N THR A 487 28.69 36.09 9.38
CA THR A 487 27.82 35.03 8.83
C THR A 487 28.20 34.69 7.39
N THR A 488 28.42 33.41 7.13
CA THR A 488 28.68 32.86 5.80
C THR A 488 27.41 32.17 5.29
N THR A 489 26.84 32.67 4.18
CA THR A 489 25.65 32.09 3.56
C THR A 489 25.98 31.44 2.22
N VAL A 490 25.56 30.19 2.02
CA VAL A 490 25.84 29.43 0.79
C VAL A 490 24.61 28.79 0.20
N ARG A 491 24.57 28.68 -1.13
CA ARG A 491 23.50 28.02 -1.87
C ARG A 491 23.94 26.65 -2.32
N VAL A 492 23.09 25.65 -2.11
CA VAL A 492 23.31 24.24 -2.42
C VAL A 492 22.09 23.72 -3.16
N GLU A 493 22.28 22.86 -4.15
CA GLU A 493 21.20 22.18 -4.86
C GLU A 493 21.24 20.67 -4.59
N ALA A 494 20.10 20.03 -4.37
CA ALA A 494 19.99 18.56 -4.30
C ALA A 494 19.41 18.04 -5.62
N LYS A 495 20.19 17.32 -6.43
CA LYS A 495 19.76 16.83 -7.75
C LYS A 495 20.33 15.46 -8.06
N GLY A 496 19.48 14.47 -8.30
CA GLY A 496 19.90 13.08 -8.24
C GLY A 496 20.24 12.71 -6.79
N MET A 497 21.18 11.80 -6.60
CA MET A 497 21.66 11.40 -5.26
C MET A 497 22.86 12.24 -4.80
N ARG A 498 22.88 13.56 -5.04
CA ARG A 498 24.02 14.45 -4.73
C ARG A 498 23.63 15.90 -4.39
N PHE A 499 24.52 16.60 -3.70
CA PHE A 499 24.46 18.05 -3.46
C PHE A 499 25.37 18.82 -4.43
N ILE A 500 25.00 20.05 -4.84
CA ILE A 500 25.72 20.88 -5.81
C ILE A 500 25.73 22.35 -5.32
N PRO A 501 26.87 22.91 -4.90
CA PRO A 501 28.13 22.20 -4.68
C PRO A 501 27.97 21.14 -3.57
N ASP A 502 28.80 20.09 -3.64
CA ASP A 502 28.89 19.02 -2.62
C ASP A 502 29.80 19.42 -1.46
N SER A 503 30.44 20.59 -1.53
CA SER A 503 31.24 21.14 -0.44
C SER A 503 31.23 22.67 -0.41
N VAL A 504 31.52 23.23 0.77
CA VAL A 504 31.66 24.66 1.02
C VAL A 504 32.82 24.92 1.98
N THR A 505 33.58 26.00 1.76
CA THR A 505 34.60 26.47 2.71
C THR A 505 34.07 27.63 3.55
N VAL A 506 34.32 27.60 4.86
CA VAL A 506 33.82 28.58 5.85
C VAL A 506 34.94 28.97 6.82
N PRO A 507 35.18 30.26 7.12
CA PRO A 507 36.15 30.65 8.14
C PRO A 507 35.79 30.13 9.53
N ALA A 508 36.80 29.71 10.31
CA ALA A 508 36.59 29.23 11.68
C ALA A 508 35.95 30.30 12.57
N GLY A 509 34.88 29.95 13.28
CA GLY A 509 34.15 30.85 14.17
C GLY A 509 33.05 31.69 13.49
N ASN A 510 32.84 31.59 12.18
CA ASN A 510 31.69 32.19 11.50
C ASN A 510 30.40 31.39 11.75
N ARG A 511 29.25 32.06 11.69
CA ARG A 511 27.94 31.41 11.61
C ARG A 511 27.67 30.94 10.17
N LEU A 512 27.32 29.68 9.97
CA LEU A 512 27.02 29.13 8.63
C LEU A 512 25.51 29.01 8.39
N VAL A 513 25.04 29.54 7.27
CA VAL A 513 23.67 29.39 6.77
C VAL A 513 23.68 28.77 5.37
N ILE A 514 22.93 27.70 5.15
CA ILE A 514 22.86 26.95 3.89
C ILE A 514 21.45 27.04 3.31
N ASP A 515 21.34 27.59 2.10
CA ASP A 515 20.11 27.60 1.30
C ASP A 515 20.12 26.40 0.33
N LEU A 516 19.43 25.33 0.69
CA LEU A 516 19.32 24.11 -0.12
C LEU A 516 18.12 24.21 -1.08
N THR A 517 18.29 23.88 -2.36
CA THR A 517 17.22 23.75 -3.35
C THR A 517 17.20 22.33 -3.94
N ASN A 518 16.16 21.54 -3.70
CA ASN A 518 16.02 20.27 -4.40
C ASN A 518 15.66 20.52 -5.87
N THR A 519 16.58 20.26 -6.79
CA THR A 519 16.40 20.34 -8.25
C THR A 519 16.33 18.94 -8.90
N ASP A 520 16.24 17.86 -8.11
CA ASP A 520 15.94 16.49 -8.53
C ASP A 520 14.49 16.37 -9.03
N PRO A 521 14.19 15.64 -10.12
CA PRO A 521 12.83 15.57 -10.69
C PRO A 521 11.89 14.54 -10.04
N THR A 522 12.39 13.54 -9.31
CA THR A 522 11.58 12.38 -8.86
C THR A 522 11.72 12.09 -7.38
N THR A 523 12.83 12.53 -6.78
CA THR A 523 13.31 12.02 -5.50
C THR A 523 13.33 13.13 -4.47
N THR A 524 12.80 12.84 -3.28
CA THR A 524 12.77 13.78 -2.16
C THR A 524 14.12 13.75 -1.45
N HIS A 525 14.63 14.92 -1.09
CA HIS A 525 15.92 15.07 -0.45
C HIS A 525 15.82 16.00 0.74
N ASP A 526 16.67 15.80 1.74
CA ASP A 526 16.96 16.78 2.78
C ASP A 526 18.47 16.91 2.93
N LEU A 527 18.92 17.87 3.72
CA LEU A 527 20.31 17.97 4.19
C LEU A 527 20.29 17.96 5.71
N VAL A 528 21.06 17.07 6.30
CA VAL A 528 21.32 16.97 7.73
C VAL A 528 22.82 17.14 7.93
N LEU A 529 23.26 18.00 8.85
CA LEU A 529 24.67 18.10 9.24
C LEU A 529 24.95 17.24 10.47
N ALA A 530 26.21 16.84 10.66
CA ALA A 530 26.68 16.01 11.78
C ALA A 530 26.38 16.61 13.17
N ASN A 531 26.18 17.92 13.26
CA ASN A 531 25.79 18.63 14.49
C ASN A 531 24.27 18.59 14.77
N GLY A 532 23.49 17.83 13.99
CA GLY A 532 22.06 17.62 14.17
C GLY A 532 21.16 18.68 13.53
N THR A 533 21.72 19.73 12.93
CA THR A 533 20.94 20.73 12.18
C THR A 533 20.48 20.16 10.83
N ARG A 534 19.28 20.54 10.37
CA ARG A 534 18.70 19.96 9.15
C ARG A 534 17.78 20.90 8.40
N THR A 535 17.65 20.66 7.09
CA THR A 535 16.50 21.12 6.32
C THR A 535 15.31 20.20 6.56
N GLY A 536 14.11 20.68 6.24
CA GLY A 536 12.97 19.78 6.01
C GLY A 536 13.21 18.91 4.77
N ARG A 537 12.41 17.85 4.60
CA ARG A 537 12.37 17.08 3.35
C ARG A 537 11.84 17.96 2.21
N LEU A 538 12.73 18.31 1.31
CA LEU A 538 12.47 19.09 0.11
C LEU A 538 12.06 18.13 -1.00
N ARG A 539 10.86 18.34 -1.53
CA ARG A 539 10.43 17.68 -2.76
C ARG A 539 11.19 18.30 -3.95
N PRO A 540 11.22 17.60 -5.10
CA PRO A 540 11.60 18.20 -6.37
C PRO A 540 11.13 19.67 -6.52
N GLY A 541 12.02 20.54 -6.97
CA GLY A 541 11.80 21.98 -7.16
C GLY A 541 11.70 22.87 -5.90
N ARG A 542 11.84 22.34 -4.67
CA ARG A 542 11.63 23.13 -3.43
C ARG A 542 12.95 23.52 -2.74
N SER A 543 13.01 24.74 -2.20
CA SER A 543 14.13 25.20 -1.38
C SER A 543 13.82 25.25 0.12
N GLY A 544 14.85 25.15 0.95
CA GLY A 544 14.80 25.35 2.40
C GLY A 544 16.16 25.78 2.96
N THR A 545 16.14 26.56 4.03
CA THR A 545 17.33 27.09 4.68
C THR A 545 17.67 26.29 5.95
N LEU A 546 18.95 26.01 6.16
CA LEU A 546 19.53 25.36 7.34
C LEU A 546 20.53 26.33 7.98
N ASP A 547 20.33 26.64 9.26
CA ASP A 547 21.29 27.41 10.05
C ASP A 547 22.11 26.46 10.93
N ALA A 548 23.40 26.36 10.64
CA ALA A 548 24.32 25.42 11.27
C ALA A 548 24.95 25.97 12.56
N GLY A 549 24.69 27.24 12.90
CA GLY A 549 25.34 27.91 14.03
C GLY A 549 26.80 28.27 13.76
N VAL A 550 27.56 28.56 14.82
CA VAL A 550 28.99 28.88 14.74
C VAL A 550 29.78 27.61 14.47
N VAL A 551 30.53 27.57 13.35
CA VAL A 551 31.32 26.40 12.95
C VAL A 551 32.78 26.57 13.35
N GLY A 552 33.29 25.68 14.21
CA GLY A 552 34.68 25.69 14.69
C GLY A 552 35.58 24.61 14.08
N GLU A 553 34.99 23.59 13.48
CA GLU A 553 35.66 22.45 12.85
C GLU A 553 34.90 22.02 11.59
N SER A 554 35.55 21.30 10.69
CA SER A 554 34.92 20.79 9.46
C SER A 554 33.81 19.78 9.81
N LEU A 555 32.67 19.84 9.10
CA LEU A 555 31.48 19.03 9.37
C LEU A 555 31.02 18.29 8.10
N GLU A 556 30.60 17.03 8.27
CA GLU A 556 29.89 16.29 7.21
C GLU A 556 28.39 16.56 7.28
N GLY A 557 27.72 16.52 6.13
CA GLY A 557 26.28 16.49 5.98
C GLY A 557 25.82 15.45 4.97
N TRP A 558 24.55 15.06 5.02
CA TRP A 558 23.97 14.03 4.16
C TRP A 558 22.46 14.16 4.00
N CYS A 559 21.91 13.47 3.00
CA CYS A 559 20.46 13.25 2.87
C CYS A 559 20.03 12.06 3.73
N ALA A 560 19.09 12.27 4.66
CA ALA A 560 18.61 11.31 5.64
C ALA A 560 17.42 10.47 5.14
N VAL A 561 17.05 10.59 3.87
CA VAL A 561 16.10 9.67 3.24
C VAL A 561 16.77 8.29 3.12
N VAL A 562 16.07 7.23 3.55
CA VAL A 562 16.62 5.87 3.68
C VAL A 562 17.30 5.43 2.38
N GLY A 563 18.59 5.07 2.46
CA GLY A 563 19.42 4.68 1.32
C GLY A 563 20.10 5.84 0.58
N HIS A 564 19.70 7.10 0.79
CA HIS A 564 20.21 8.23 -0.01
C HIS A 564 21.62 8.65 0.37
N ARG A 565 21.95 8.69 1.66
CA ARG A 565 23.33 8.88 2.14
C ARG A 565 24.26 7.83 1.53
N GLN A 566 23.81 6.57 1.52
CA GLN A 566 24.57 5.43 1.01
C GLN A 566 24.67 5.39 -0.53
N MET A 567 23.80 6.14 -1.22
CA MET A 567 23.88 6.38 -2.67
C MET A 567 24.73 7.63 -3.03
N GLY A 568 25.51 8.16 -2.09
CA GLY A 568 26.50 9.22 -2.32
C GLY A 568 25.98 10.64 -2.04
N MET A 569 24.83 10.76 -1.40
CA MET A 569 24.23 12.07 -1.15
C MET A 569 24.77 12.71 0.13
N VAL A 570 26.05 13.10 0.06
CA VAL A 570 26.84 13.72 1.14
C VAL A 570 27.30 15.13 0.76
N PHE A 571 27.48 15.98 1.75
CA PHE A 571 27.83 17.41 1.64
C PHE A 571 28.91 17.74 2.67
N SER A 572 29.95 18.48 2.31
CA SER A 572 31.08 18.78 3.21
C SER A 572 31.19 20.26 3.54
N VAL A 573 31.24 20.61 4.83
CA VAL A 573 31.59 21.94 5.31
C VAL A 573 33.05 21.91 5.74
N VAL A 574 33.91 22.62 5.04
CA VAL A 574 35.36 22.71 5.29
C VAL A 574 35.65 24.00 6.04
N VAL A 575 36.30 23.93 7.19
CA VAL A 575 36.70 25.13 7.94
C VAL A 575 38.13 25.54 7.56
N GLU A 576 38.32 26.83 7.19
CA GLU A 576 39.63 27.35 6.76
C GLU A 576 40.75 27.04 7.77
N GLY A 577 41.87 26.51 7.29
CA GLY A 577 43.00 26.09 8.13
C GLY A 577 42.91 24.63 8.64
N THR A 578 41.85 23.91 8.30
CA THR A 578 41.67 22.47 8.61
C THR A 578 41.60 21.68 7.30
N PRO A 579 42.30 20.54 7.15
CA PRO A 579 42.23 19.74 5.92
C PRO A 579 40.79 19.31 5.59
N PRO A 580 40.41 19.25 4.29
CA PRO A 580 39.07 18.85 3.88
C PRO A 580 38.79 17.40 4.29
N VAL A 581 37.59 17.15 4.83
CA VAL A 581 37.10 15.80 5.11
C VAL A 581 36.84 15.14 3.76
N THR A 582 37.62 14.12 3.40
CA THR A 582 37.57 13.48 2.09
C THR A 582 36.37 12.53 2.01
N ALA A 583 35.49 12.75 1.03
CA ALA A 583 34.48 11.78 0.63
C ALA A 583 35.18 10.55 0.03
N THR A 584 35.08 9.40 0.69
CA THR A 584 35.70 8.15 0.24
C THR A 584 34.96 7.58 -0.97
N GLY A 585 35.45 7.89 -2.17
CA GLY A 585 35.04 7.31 -3.45
C GLY A 585 36.09 6.36 -4.04
N HIS A 586 35.61 5.29 -4.69
CA HIS A 586 36.30 4.11 -5.21
C HIS A 586 37.58 4.33 -6.02
N GLY A 587 38.63 3.54 -5.71
CA GLY A 587 39.85 3.41 -6.49
C GLY A 587 39.95 2.05 -7.21
N ALA A 588 40.19 2.12 -8.51
CA ALA A 588 40.56 1.01 -9.40
C ALA A 588 42.03 0.59 -9.21
N HIS A 589 42.32 -0.65 -9.62
CA HIS A 589 43.60 -1.35 -9.49
C HIS A 589 44.83 -0.63 -10.05
N GLY A 590 45.93 -0.72 -9.29
CA GLY A 590 47.29 -0.52 -9.76
C GLY A 590 48.24 -1.48 -9.02
N SER A 591 48.78 -2.45 -9.75
CA SER A 591 49.75 -3.44 -9.29
C SER A 591 51.11 -2.82 -9.01
N GLN A 592 51.75 -3.17 -7.89
CA GLN A 592 53.21 -3.31 -7.81
C GLN A 592 53.61 -4.21 -6.63
N GLN A 593 54.36 -5.27 -6.96
CA GLN A 593 55.06 -6.16 -6.04
C GLN A 593 56.22 -5.42 -5.35
N SER A 594 56.43 -5.67 -4.06
CA SER A 594 57.77 -5.97 -3.52
C SER A 594 57.69 -6.54 -2.10
N ALA A 595 58.55 -7.53 -1.87
CA ALA A 595 58.61 -8.39 -0.69
C ALA A 595 59.27 -7.73 0.53
N GLY A 596 58.91 -8.22 1.72
CA GLY A 596 59.59 -7.95 2.98
C GLY A 596 58.91 -8.67 4.14
N ALA A 597 59.43 -9.84 4.49
CA ALA A 597 59.00 -10.61 5.65
C ALA A 597 59.41 -9.94 6.97
N GLN A 598 58.53 -9.94 7.98
CA GLN A 598 58.87 -10.33 9.36
C GLN A 598 57.61 -10.44 10.26
N SER A 599 57.72 -11.39 11.17
CA SER A 599 56.76 -11.92 12.14
C SER A 599 56.17 -10.93 13.13
N GLY A 600 54.91 -11.15 13.53
CA GLY A 600 54.33 -10.57 14.75
C GLY A 600 52.87 -10.94 14.95
N SER A 601 52.60 -11.90 15.84
CA SER A 601 51.27 -12.35 16.25
C SER A 601 50.42 -11.20 16.81
N GLY A 602 49.18 -11.05 16.34
CA GLY A 602 48.23 -10.10 16.90
C GLY A 602 46.90 -10.11 16.13
N VAL A 603 45.92 -10.82 16.67
CA VAL A 603 44.53 -10.86 16.20
C VAL A 603 43.94 -9.43 16.22
N GLN A 604 43.74 -8.83 15.06
CA GLN A 604 42.85 -7.68 14.87
C GLN A 604 42.20 -7.76 13.49
N ALA A 605 41.00 -8.35 13.42
CA ALA A 605 40.13 -8.26 12.24
C ALA A 605 39.42 -6.90 12.26
N GLY A 606 40.14 -5.88 11.77
CA GLY A 606 39.63 -4.53 11.53
C GLY A 606 38.78 -4.45 10.26
N SER A 607 37.78 -3.58 10.30
CA SER A 607 36.84 -3.25 9.23
C SER A 607 37.55 -2.89 7.90
N GLY A 608 37.50 -3.77 6.89
CA GLY A 608 37.80 -3.42 5.49
C GLY A 608 38.66 -4.37 4.65
N ALA A 609 39.34 -5.37 5.23
CA ALA A 609 40.12 -6.34 4.45
C ALA A 609 39.23 -7.32 3.65
N PRO A 610 39.67 -7.87 2.50
CA PRO A 610 39.00 -9.01 1.86
C PRO A 610 38.83 -10.18 2.82
N VAL A 611 37.76 -10.97 2.66
CA VAL A 611 37.57 -12.18 3.46
C VAL A 611 38.65 -13.19 3.07
N ASP A 612 39.44 -13.65 4.03
CA ASP A 612 40.44 -14.70 3.82
C ASP A 612 39.78 -16.08 3.89
N LEU A 613 39.45 -16.64 2.72
CA LEU A 613 38.78 -17.93 2.61
C LEU A 613 39.72 -19.12 2.82
N HIS A 614 41.03 -18.90 2.78
CA HIS A 614 42.05 -19.92 3.01
C HIS A 614 42.56 -19.95 4.46
N GLY A 615 42.01 -19.07 5.31
CA GLY A 615 42.30 -19.03 6.73
C GLY A 615 41.80 -20.27 7.48
N SER A 616 42.00 -20.26 8.79
CA SER A 616 41.46 -21.31 9.68
C SER A 616 40.22 -20.81 10.40
N PHE A 617 39.21 -21.67 10.51
CA PHE A 617 38.04 -21.40 11.35
C PHE A 617 38.42 -21.31 12.83
N SER A 618 37.60 -20.60 13.60
CA SER A 618 37.81 -20.41 15.03
C SER A 618 37.75 -21.74 15.79
N PRO A 619 38.48 -21.89 16.93
CA PRO A 619 38.38 -23.08 17.76
C PRO A 619 36.93 -23.36 18.18
N GLY A 620 36.48 -24.61 17.95
CA GLY A 620 35.11 -25.03 18.23
C GLY A 620 34.11 -24.73 17.10
N PHE A 621 34.58 -24.34 15.91
CA PHE A 621 33.76 -24.26 14.71
C PHE A 621 33.08 -25.59 14.38
N ALA A 622 31.84 -25.51 13.91
CA ALA A 622 31.06 -26.65 13.45
C ALA A 622 30.42 -26.30 12.10
N ALA A 623 30.82 -27.01 11.04
CA ALA A 623 30.22 -26.86 9.72
C ALA A 623 28.76 -27.31 9.71
N VAL A 624 27.98 -26.72 8.80
CA VAL A 624 26.62 -27.16 8.52
C VAL A 624 26.69 -28.47 7.75
N SER A 625 26.07 -29.53 8.28
CA SER A 625 26.04 -30.82 7.58
C SER A 625 25.29 -30.71 6.25
N PRO A 626 25.88 -31.15 5.12
CA PRO A 626 25.19 -31.18 3.83
C PRO A 626 24.31 -32.42 3.68
N VAL A 627 24.49 -33.45 4.51
CA VAL A 627 23.77 -34.74 4.41
C VAL A 627 22.27 -34.53 4.61
N LEU A 628 21.48 -35.00 3.65
CA LEU A 628 20.02 -34.92 3.69
C LEU A 628 19.43 -36.26 4.16
N ALA A 629 18.65 -36.22 5.23
CA ALA A 629 17.92 -37.39 5.71
C ALA A 629 16.75 -37.75 4.76
N PRO A 630 16.38 -39.04 4.65
CA PRO A 630 15.20 -39.48 3.90
C PRO A 630 13.91 -38.78 4.34
N ALA A 631 12.93 -38.69 3.43
CA ALA A 631 11.62 -38.14 3.77
C ALA A 631 10.95 -39.00 4.86
N PRO A 632 10.47 -38.39 5.96
CA PRO A 632 9.79 -39.14 7.02
C PRO A 632 8.46 -39.75 6.54
N ASP A 633 8.04 -40.85 7.17
CA ASP A 633 6.78 -41.53 6.83
C ASP A 633 5.52 -40.79 7.31
N ALA A 634 5.68 -39.80 8.20
CA ALA A 634 4.57 -39.01 8.71
C ALA A 634 3.95 -38.16 7.60
N THR A 635 2.62 -38.10 7.55
CA THR A 635 1.89 -37.25 6.59
C THR A 635 1.52 -35.88 7.16
N VAL A 636 1.84 -35.65 8.45
CA VAL A 636 1.66 -34.35 9.12
C VAL A 636 2.95 -33.99 9.84
N HIS A 637 3.62 -32.96 9.34
CA HIS A 637 4.89 -32.45 9.84
C HIS A 637 4.64 -31.26 10.77
N ARG A 638 5.16 -31.30 12.00
CA ARG A 638 5.01 -30.21 12.98
C ARG A 638 6.38 -29.72 13.40
N LEU A 639 6.61 -28.41 13.31
CA LEU A 639 7.88 -27.80 13.67
C LEU A 639 7.67 -26.45 14.34
N THR A 640 8.56 -26.09 15.26
CA THR A 640 8.67 -24.72 15.76
C THR A 640 9.92 -24.08 15.18
N LEU A 641 9.75 -22.93 14.54
CA LEU A 641 10.84 -22.09 14.05
C LEU A 641 10.95 -20.86 14.97
N THR A 642 12.12 -20.62 15.53
CA THR A 642 12.39 -19.50 16.43
C THR A 642 13.25 -18.48 15.69
N ALA A 643 12.69 -17.32 15.35
CA ALA A 643 13.44 -16.21 14.79
C ALA A 643 14.25 -15.53 15.90
N ARG A 644 15.57 -15.39 15.70
CA ARG A 644 16.49 -14.75 16.66
C ARG A 644 17.76 -14.26 16.00
N GLU A 645 18.40 -13.26 16.59
CA GLU A 645 19.73 -12.80 16.20
C GLU A 645 20.83 -13.56 16.96
N VAL A 646 21.79 -14.12 16.24
CA VAL A 646 22.93 -14.85 16.82
C VAL A 646 24.21 -14.48 16.09
N GLU A 647 25.31 -14.35 16.82
CA GLU A 647 26.63 -14.23 16.20
C GLU A 647 27.08 -15.60 15.70
N LEU A 648 27.36 -15.68 14.40
CA LEU A 648 27.87 -16.88 13.74
C LEU A 648 29.15 -16.56 12.99
N GLU A 649 30.06 -17.54 12.92
CA GLU A 649 31.21 -17.50 12.03
C GLU A 649 30.74 -17.83 10.61
N VAL A 650 30.97 -16.91 9.67
CA VAL A 650 30.39 -16.95 8.31
C VAL A 650 31.44 -17.16 7.21
N ALA A 651 32.71 -17.08 7.59
CA ALA A 651 33.90 -17.46 6.84
C ALA A 651 35.04 -17.64 7.87
N PRO A 652 36.20 -18.23 7.52
CA PRO A 652 37.30 -18.42 8.46
C PRO A 652 37.67 -17.15 9.24
N GLY A 653 37.49 -17.15 10.57
CA GLY A 653 37.80 -16.03 11.45
C GLY A 653 36.86 -14.82 11.35
N VAL A 654 35.82 -14.86 10.51
CA VAL A 654 34.91 -13.74 10.26
C VAL A 654 33.55 -14.01 10.88
N TRP A 655 33.14 -13.15 11.79
CA TRP A 655 31.87 -13.23 12.50
C TRP A 655 30.86 -12.21 11.99
N GLN A 656 29.59 -12.59 11.97
CA GLN A 656 28.47 -11.71 11.69
C GLN A 656 27.33 -11.99 12.67
N LYS A 657 26.65 -10.93 13.14
CA LYS A 657 25.39 -11.08 13.86
C LYS A 657 24.26 -11.34 12.85
N ARG A 658 23.92 -12.62 12.67
CA ARG A 658 22.95 -13.12 11.69
C ARG A 658 21.54 -13.10 12.27
N TRP A 659 20.55 -12.89 11.39
CA TRP A 659 19.14 -13.13 11.71
C TRP A 659 18.78 -14.53 11.21
N THR A 660 18.25 -15.37 12.08
CA THR A 660 18.18 -16.83 11.82
C THR A 660 16.81 -17.40 12.13
N PHE A 661 16.53 -18.59 11.59
CA PHE A 661 15.52 -19.49 12.14
C PHE A 661 16.24 -20.61 12.90
N ASN A 662 15.94 -20.76 14.20
CA ASN A 662 16.56 -21.73 15.12
C ASN A 662 18.06 -21.49 15.40
N GLY A 663 18.59 -20.28 15.17
CA GLY A 663 20.01 -19.96 15.45
C GLY A 663 20.99 -20.48 14.42
N VAL A 664 20.52 -20.89 13.24
CA VAL A 664 21.34 -21.39 12.14
C VAL A 664 20.94 -20.72 10.82
N THR A 665 21.88 -20.64 9.90
CA THR A 665 21.68 -20.17 8.52
C THR A 665 22.38 -21.14 7.56
N PRO A 666 21.68 -21.73 6.58
CA PRO A 666 20.23 -21.66 6.38
C PRO A 666 19.46 -22.22 7.59
N GLY A 667 18.19 -21.84 7.71
CA GLY A 667 17.27 -22.45 8.65
C GLY A 667 17.07 -23.95 8.37
N PRO A 668 16.46 -24.71 9.29
CA PRO A 668 16.24 -26.15 9.13
C PRO A 668 15.63 -26.52 7.77
N THR A 669 16.16 -27.54 7.10
CA THR A 669 15.53 -28.12 5.90
C THR A 669 14.33 -28.97 6.30
N LEU A 670 13.16 -28.66 5.73
CA LEU A 670 11.95 -29.46 5.90
C LEU A 670 11.84 -30.46 4.75
N ARG A 671 11.38 -31.68 5.00
CA ARG A 671 11.18 -32.68 3.95
C ARG A 671 9.86 -33.43 4.10
N GLY A 672 9.19 -33.72 3.00
CA GLY A 672 7.97 -34.51 2.94
C GLY A 672 7.62 -34.94 1.51
N LYS A 673 6.40 -35.43 1.31
CA LYS A 673 5.90 -35.93 0.02
C LYS A 673 4.69 -35.11 -0.45
N VAL A 674 4.37 -35.21 -1.74
CA VAL A 674 3.15 -34.59 -2.29
C VAL A 674 1.92 -35.12 -1.54
N GLY A 675 1.10 -34.21 -1.02
CA GLY A 675 -0.07 -34.48 -0.20
C GLY A 675 0.14 -34.28 1.31
N ASP A 676 1.40 -34.20 1.78
CA ASP A 676 1.69 -34.02 3.20
C ASP A 676 1.28 -32.63 3.70
N ARG A 677 0.99 -32.55 5.01
CA ARG A 677 0.60 -31.30 5.67
C ARG A 677 1.67 -30.83 6.64
N PHE A 678 2.12 -29.59 6.47
CA PHE A 678 3.06 -28.92 7.36
C PHE A 678 2.34 -27.96 8.28
N VAL A 679 2.64 -28.01 9.58
CA VAL A 679 2.12 -27.13 10.63
C VAL A 679 3.31 -26.53 11.37
N ILE A 680 3.66 -25.29 11.02
CA ILE A 680 4.85 -24.61 11.49
C ILE A 680 4.45 -23.52 12.48
N SER A 681 5.01 -23.55 13.68
CA SER A 681 4.86 -22.48 14.66
C SER A 681 6.09 -21.57 14.60
N LEU A 682 5.94 -20.38 14.03
CA LEU A 682 6.96 -19.34 14.13
C LEU A 682 6.86 -18.67 15.51
N VAL A 683 7.97 -18.57 16.22
CA VAL A 683 8.15 -17.80 17.45
C VAL A 683 9.18 -16.73 17.16
N ASN A 684 8.91 -15.46 17.49
CA ASN A 684 9.89 -14.40 17.34
C ASN A 684 10.53 -14.09 18.69
N ASP A 685 11.76 -14.56 18.89
CA ASP A 685 12.61 -14.32 20.05
C ASP A 685 13.71 -13.28 19.73
N GLY A 686 13.57 -12.58 18.59
CA GLY A 686 14.50 -11.55 18.17
C GLY A 686 14.14 -10.15 18.64
N THR A 687 14.85 -9.16 18.14
CA THR A 687 14.71 -7.74 18.51
C THR A 687 13.88 -6.91 17.52
N GLN A 688 13.60 -7.46 16.34
CA GLN A 688 12.82 -6.80 15.29
C GLN A 688 11.67 -7.66 14.76
N GLY A 689 10.84 -7.09 13.89
CA GLY A 689 9.74 -7.82 13.26
C GLY A 689 10.26 -8.89 12.30
N HIS A 690 9.73 -10.11 12.42
CA HIS A 690 10.04 -11.23 11.52
C HIS A 690 8.78 -11.91 11.03
N SER A 691 8.86 -12.57 9.88
CA SER A 691 7.77 -13.39 9.32
C SER A 691 8.33 -14.66 8.72
N ILE A 692 7.45 -15.48 8.14
CA ILE A 692 7.83 -16.69 7.40
C ILE A 692 6.93 -16.81 6.17
N ASP A 693 7.54 -17.02 5.02
CA ASP A 693 6.92 -17.34 3.74
C ASP A 693 7.48 -18.68 3.27
N PHE A 694 6.59 -19.60 2.89
CA PHE A 694 6.94 -20.93 2.38
C PHE A 694 6.47 -21.03 0.93
N HIS A 695 7.39 -21.10 -0.03
CA HIS A 695 7.04 -21.22 -1.45
C HIS A 695 6.37 -22.56 -1.80
N ALA A 696 6.62 -23.61 -1.00
CA ALA A 696 5.89 -24.87 -1.06
C ALA A 696 4.39 -24.75 -0.68
N GLY A 697 3.98 -23.63 -0.08
CA GLY A 697 2.63 -23.39 0.39
C GLY A 697 1.84 -22.44 -0.52
N MET A 698 0.69 -22.89 -1.02
CA MET A 698 -0.22 -22.06 -1.81
C MET A 698 -1.28 -21.37 -0.92
N LEU A 699 -0.86 -20.40 -0.11
CA LEU A 699 -1.74 -19.66 0.81
C LEU A 699 -1.79 -18.16 0.49
N ALA A 700 -2.91 -17.51 0.81
CA ALA A 700 -2.96 -16.05 0.79
C ALA A 700 -2.06 -15.47 1.90
N PRO A 701 -1.22 -14.47 1.61
CA PRO A 701 -0.14 -14.04 2.53
C PRO A 701 -0.64 -13.31 3.78
N ASP A 702 -1.79 -12.63 3.70
CA ASP A 702 -2.29 -11.65 4.69
C ASP A 702 -2.31 -12.14 6.15
N ARG A 703 -2.43 -13.46 6.37
CA ARG A 703 -2.46 -14.06 7.71
C ARG A 703 -1.24 -14.93 8.04
N PRO A 704 -0.90 -15.95 7.25
CA PRO A 704 0.17 -16.88 7.61
C PRO A 704 1.56 -16.28 7.38
N MET A 705 1.72 -15.23 6.57
CA MET A 705 3.01 -14.60 6.25
C MET A 705 3.19 -13.21 6.84
N ARG A 706 2.28 -12.76 7.70
CA ARG A 706 2.38 -11.44 8.34
C ARG A 706 3.62 -11.35 9.23
N THR A 707 4.20 -10.15 9.34
CA THR A 707 5.21 -9.85 10.35
C THR A 707 4.63 -10.03 11.75
N ILE A 708 5.34 -10.78 12.58
CA ILE A 708 5.11 -10.89 14.02
C ILE A 708 6.18 -10.07 14.76
N PRO A 709 5.81 -9.22 15.73
CA PRO A 709 6.77 -8.49 16.54
C PRO A 709 7.53 -9.42 17.49
N PRO A 710 8.61 -8.94 18.14
CA PRO A 710 9.29 -9.67 19.21
C PRO A 710 8.34 -10.19 20.29
N GLY A 711 8.55 -11.41 20.77
CA GLY A 711 7.77 -12.10 21.79
C GLY A 711 6.47 -12.76 21.31
N GLU A 712 6.08 -12.56 20.05
CA GLU A 712 4.86 -13.14 19.48
C GLU A 712 5.12 -14.47 18.77
N SER A 713 4.03 -15.19 18.47
CA SER A 713 4.07 -16.40 17.66
C SER A 713 2.95 -16.46 16.61
N LEU A 714 3.14 -17.29 15.60
CA LEU A 714 2.21 -17.51 14.50
C LEU A 714 2.28 -18.96 14.02
N THR A 715 1.13 -19.59 13.79
CA THR A 715 1.09 -20.90 13.12
C THR A 715 0.83 -20.72 11.62
N TYR A 716 1.74 -21.21 10.79
CA TYR A 716 1.62 -21.38 9.35
C TYR A 716 1.23 -22.84 9.06
N THR A 717 0.18 -23.09 8.27
CA THR A 717 -0.21 -24.46 7.91
C THR A 717 -0.50 -24.58 6.42
N PHE A 718 0.22 -25.44 5.72
CA PHE A 718 -0.01 -25.73 4.31
C PHE A 718 0.01 -27.23 4.01
N THR A 719 -0.62 -27.60 2.90
CA THR A 719 -0.49 -28.92 2.29
C THR A 719 0.41 -28.77 1.07
N ALA A 720 1.43 -29.62 0.95
CA ALA A 720 2.33 -29.64 -0.20
C ALA A 720 1.61 -30.28 -1.39
N THR A 721 1.27 -29.49 -2.40
CA THR A 721 0.51 -29.97 -3.58
C THR A 721 1.39 -30.24 -4.79
N HIS A 722 2.65 -29.80 -4.76
CA HIS A 722 3.61 -29.95 -5.86
C HIS A 722 4.97 -30.35 -5.30
N SER A 723 5.71 -31.17 -6.06
CA SER A 723 7.06 -31.60 -5.74
C SER A 723 8.12 -30.59 -6.16
N GLY A 724 9.25 -30.59 -5.46
CA GLY A 724 10.40 -29.73 -5.71
C GLY A 724 11.13 -29.36 -4.44
N ILE A 725 12.24 -28.64 -4.58
CA ILE A 725 12.88 -27.94 -3.46
C ILE A 725 12.50 -26.48 -3.54
N TRP A 726 11.91 -25.99 -2.45
CA TRP A 726 11.28 -24.69 -2.35
C TRP A 726 11.99 -23.86 -1.30
N MET A 727 12.16 -22.57 -1.55
CA MET A 727 12.62 -21.65 -0.53
C MET A 727 11.54 -21.43 0.53
N TYR A 728 11.97 -21.23 1.77
CA TYR A 728 11.21 -20.45 2.72
C TYR A 728 12.08 -19.31 3.26
N HIS A 729 11.49 -18.17 3.58
CA HIS A 729 12.24 -17.02 4.06
C HIS A 729 11.41 -16.05 4.88
N CYS A 730 12.07 -15.11 5.55
CA CYS A 730 11.39 -13.96 6.12
C CYS A 730 10.88 -13.03 5.01
N SER A 731 9.60 -12.66 5.07
CA SER A 731 8.91 -11.77 4.11
C SER A 731 8.69 -10.36 4.66
N THR A 732 9.38 -10.01 5.75
CA THR A 732 9.33 -8.67 6.35
C THR A 732 10.19 -7.70 5.53
N MET A 733 9.70 -6.48 5.28
CA MET A 733 10.38 -5.48 4.46
C MET A 733 11.48 -4.72 5.23
N PRO A 734 12.64 -4.40 4.62
CA PRO A 734 13.06 -4.76 3.26
C PRO A 734 13.49 -6.23 3.16
N MET A 735 12.78 -7.02 2.35
CA MET A 735 12.95 -8.48 2.30
C MET A 735 14.36 -8.92 1.92
N SER A 736 14.99 -8.22 0.97
CA SER A 736 16.36 -8.51 0.54
C SER A 736 17.35 -8.45 1.70
N VAL A 737 17.16 -7.53 2.64
CA VAL A 737 18.01 -7.38 3.82
C VAL A 737 17.78 -8.53 4.80
N HIS A 738 16.53 -8.96 5.02
CA HIS A 738 16.24 -10.12 5.87
C HIS A 738 16.80 -11.42 5.30
N ILE A 739 16.68 -11.63 3.99
CA ILE A 739 17.25 -12.81 3.32
C ILE A 739 18.78 -12.77 3.40
N GLY A 740 19.40 -11.61 3.08
CA GLY A 740 20.86 -11.41 3.17
C GLY A 740 21.41 -11.45 4.61
N ALA A 741 20.58 -11.18 5.62
CA ALA A 741 20.93 -11.36 7.03
C ALA A 741 20.97 -12.84 7.47
N GLY A 742 20.44 -13.76 6.66
CA GLY A 742 20.45 -15.21 6.91
C GLY A 742 19.09 -15.86 7.13
N MET A 743 17.96 -15.15 6.94
CA MET A 743 16.62 -15.69 7.22
C MET A 743 16.00 -16.41 6.03
N HIS A 744 16.60 -17.53 5.64
CA HIS A 744 16.12 -18.40 4.57
C HIS A 744 16.38 -19.88 4.89
N GLY A 745 15.65 -20.79 4.26
CA GLY A 745 15.88 -22.24 4.33
C GLY A 745 15.12 -22.97 3.22
N ALA A 746 15.15 -24.30 3.26
CA ALA A 746 14.59 -25.15 2.20
C ALA A 746 13.41 -26.03 2.68
N VAL A 747 12.45 -26.26 1.80
CA VAL A 747 11.43 -27.31 1.91
C VAL A 747 11.54 -28.23 0.70
N ILE A 748 11.81 -29.50 0.92
CA ILE A 748 11.90 -30.53 -0.12
C ILE A 748 10.63 -31.36 -0.10
N ILE A 749 9.93 -31.37 -1.23
CA ILE A 749 8.77 -32.22 -1.47
C ILE A 749 9.13 -33.22 -2.55
N ASP A 750 9.30 -34.48 -2.17
CA ASP A 750 9.72 -35.54 -3.10
C ASP A 750 8.68 -35.69 -4.23
N PRO A 751 9.11 -35.79 -5.51
CA PRO A 751 8.22 -36.15 -6.59
C PRO A 751 7.67 -37.57 -6.43
N PRO A 752 6.49 -37.87 -7.00
CA PRO A 752 5.98 -39.22 -7.05
C PRO A 752 7.04 -40.17 -7.65
N ASN A 753 7.16 -41.36 -7.06
CA ASN A 753 8.07 -42.41 -7.53
C ASN A 753 9.55 -41.99 -7.62
N LEU A 754 10.01 -41.04 -6.79
CA LEU A 754 11.42 -40.64 -6.71
C LEU A 754 12.31 -41.88 -6.48
N PRO A 755 13.22 -42.22 -7.40
CA PRO A 755 14.11 -43.38 -7.23
C PRO A 755 15.01 -43.24 -6.00
N GLN A 756 15.39 -44.37 -5.41
CA GLN A 756 16.39 -44.37 -4.34
C GLN A 756 17.80 -44.16 -4.91
N VAL A 757 18.64 -43.49 -4.12
CA VAL A 757 20.06 -43.27 -4.38
C VAL A 757 20.84 -43.64 -3.12
N ASP A 758 22.13 -43.86 -3.25
CA ASP A 758 22.98 -44.26 -2.12
C ASP A 758 23.23 -43.11 -1.14
N ARG A 759 23.34 -41.88 -1.67
CA ARG A 759 23.53 -40.66 -0.87
C ARG A 759 22.70 -39.49 -1.34
N GLU A 760 22.20 -38.72 -0.38
CA GLU A 760 21.52 -37.45 -0.64
C GLU A 760 22.19 -36.28 0.11
N TYR A 761 22.38 -35.18 -0.60
CA TYR A 761 22.90 -33.92 -0.06
C TYR A 761 21.94 -32.76 -0.35
N VAL A 762 22.05 -31.69 0.45
CA VAL A 762 21.38 -30.41 0.21
C VAL A 762 22.37 -29.26 0.32
N LEU A 763 22.41 -28.42 -0.72
CA LEU A 763 23.23 -27.21 -0.79
C LEU A 763 22.34 -26.00 -1.08
N VAL A 764 22.39 -25.00 -0.20
CA VAL A 764 21.65 -23.75 -0.31
C VAL A 764 22.65 -22.63 -0.57
N GLN A 765 22.63 -22.05 -1.77
CA GLN A 765 23.48 -20.90 -2.10
C GLN A 765 22.88 -19.62 -1.53
N SER A 766 23.71 -18.78 -0.90
CA SER A 766 23.31 -17.43 -0.47
C SER A 766 24.50 -16.47 -0.38
N GLU A 767 24.22 -15.19 -0.51
CA GLU A 767 25.17 -14.10 -0.36
C GLU A 767 25.37 -13.68 1.11
N ILE A 768 26.56 -13.17 1.42
CA ILE A 768 26.97 -12.67 2.73
C ILE A 768 27.39 -11.21 2.60
N PHE A 769 26.76 -10.33 3.39
CA PHE A 769 27.01 -8.89 3.38
C PHE A 769 27.45 -8.42 4.77
N LEU A 770 28.75 -8.25 4.94
CA LEU A 770 29.40 -7.97 6.23
C LEU A 770 29.31 -6.50 6.60
N GLY A 771 28.89 -6.22 7.84
CA GLY A 771 28.98 -4.91 8.46
C GLY A 771 30.40 -4.55 8.90
N GLU A 772 30.52 -3.47 9.66
CA GLU A 772 31.80 -2.85 10.04
C GLU A 772 32.66 -3.78 10.91
N SER A 773 32.10 -4.30 12.00
CA SER A 773 32.82 -5.19 12.91
C SER A 773 32.59 -6.65 12.53
N ARG A 774 33.70 -7.40 12.45
CA ARG A 774 33.73 -8.83 12.06
C ARG A 774 34.27 -9.74 13.17
N ALA A 775 34.51 -9.18 14.36
CA ALA A 775 35.09 -9.89 15.48
C ALA A 775 34.00 -10.54 16.34
N LYS A 776 34.30 -11.72 16.89
CA LYS A 776 33.44 -12.42 17.85
C LYS A 776 33.19 -11.54 19.10
N GLY A 777 31.94 -11.47 19.55
CA GLY A 777 31.50 -10.68 20.70
C GLY A 777 31.16 -9.22 20.38
N SER A 778 31.45 -8.77 19.16
CA SER A 778 31.11 -7.42 18.69
C SER A 778 30.69 -7.41 17.23
N ALA A 779 30.24 -8.53 16.68
CA ALA A 779 30.01 -8.67 15.24
C ALA A 779 28.83 -7.80 14.80
N SER A 780 29.00 -7.07 13.70
CA SER A 780 27.93 -6.24 13.14
C SER A 780 26.85 -7.11 12.48
N GLU A 781 25.66 -6.54 12.38
CA GLU A 781 24.58 -7.11 11.58
C GLU A 781 24.85 -6.94 10.08
N VAL A 782 23.89 -7.35 9.25
CA VAL A 782 23.97 -7.22 7.80
C VAL A 782 24.16 -5.77 7.33
N ALA A 783 25.08 -5.57 6.38
CA ALA A 783 25.28 -4.29 5.70
C ALA A 783 24.19 -4.06 4.65
N ALA A 784 23.10 -3.39 5.02
CA ALA A 784 21.93 -3.18 4.15
C ALA A 784 22.28 -2.45 2.85
N GLU A 785 23.24 -1.53 2.89
CA GLU A 785 23.75 -0.82 1.72
C GLU A 785 24.43 -1.75 0.71
N LYS A 786 25.18 -2.76 1.18
CA LYS A 786 25.81 -3.75 0.31
C LYS A 786 24.79 -4.71 -0.30
N VAL A 787 23.74 -5.06 0.45
CA VAL A 787 22.60 -5.84 -0.05
C VAL A 787 21.92 -5.11 -1.22
N LEU A 788 21.64 -3.81 -1.05
CA LEU A 788 21.00 -2.98 -2.08
C LEU A 788 21.91 -2.71 -3.28
N ALA A 789 23.22 -2.62 -3.06
CA ALA A 789 24.22 -2.49 -4.11
C ALA A 789 24.55 -3.83 -4.81
N GLN A 790 23.96 -4.95 -4.37
CA GLN A 790 24.28 -6.30 -4.84
C GLN A 790 25.78 -6.62 -4.79
N ALA A 791 26.45 -6.13 -3.73
CA ALA A 791 27.88 -6.23 -3.53
C ALA A 791 28.21 -7.16 -2.34
N PRO A 792 28.08 -8.49 -2.49
CA PRO A 792 28.38 -9.40 -1.40
C PRO A 792 29.88 -9.44 -1.11
N ASP A 793 30.21 -9.59 0.18
CA ASP A 793 31.58 -9.81 0.64
C ASP A 793 31.99 -11.28 0.46
N ALA A 794 31.03 -12.20 0.54
CA ALA A 794 31.22 -13.62 0.27
C ALA A 794 29.93 -14.25 -0.28
N VAL A 795 30.06 -15.42 -0.91
CA VAL A 795 28.92 -16.26 -1.34
C VAL A 795 29.21 -17.66 -0.80
N ALA A 796 28.19 -18.36 -0.33
CA ALA A 796 28.38 -19.61 0.38
C ALA A 796 27.36 -20.67 0.00
N PHE A 797 27.77 -21.94 0.05
CA PHE A 797 26.85 -23.05 0.22
C PHE A 797 26.60 -23.26 1.72
N ASN A 798 25.32 -23.37 2.09
CA ASN A 798 24.86 -23.58 3.46
C ASN A 798 25.37 -22.52 4.45
N GLY A 799 25.40 -21.25 4.02
CA GLY A 799 25.51 -20.06 4.88
C GLY A 799 26.91 -19.69 5.40
N ILE A 800 27.92 -20.54 5.18
CA ILE A 800 29.30 -20.33 5.62
C ILE A 800 30.24 -20.53 4.43
N ALA A 801 30.99 -19.47 4.07
CA ALA A 801 31.91 -19.48 2.94
C ALA A 801 33.06 -20.46 3.20
N SER A 802 33.48 -21.20 2.15
CA SER A 802 34.56 -22.21 2.13
C SER A 802 34.47 -23.35 3.15
N GLN A 803 33.37 -23.51 3.90
CA GLN A 803 33.27 -24.55 4.93
C GLN A 803 33.49 -25.98 4.38
N TYR A 804 33.10 -26.23 3.13
CA TYR A 804 33.16 -27.53 2.49
C TYR A 804 34.51 -27.86 1.83
N ASP A 805 35.48 -26.96 1.88
CA ASP A 805 36.88 -27.32 1.63
C ASP A 805 37.49 -28.03 2.84
N HIS A 806 37.06 -27.63 4.04
CA HIS A 806 37.52 -28.16 5.32
C HIS A 806 36.65 -29.32 5.83
N HIS A 807 35.37 -29.33 5.48
CA HIS A 807 34.39 -30.35 5.87
C HIS A 807 33.74 -30.97 4.63
N GLN A 808 34.51 -31.75 3.90
CA GLN A 808 34.15 -32.24 2.57
C GLN A 808 32.92 -33.16 2.59
N LEU A 809 32.18 -33.19 1.49
CA LEU A 809 31.10 -34.15 1.27
C LEU A 809 31.72 -35.51 0.96
N ALA A 810 31.19 -36.60 1.49
CA ALA A 810 31.78 -37.94 1.32
C ALA A 810 30.98 -38.81 0.33
N ALA A 811 31.66 -39.58 -0.51
CA ALA A 811 31.05 -40.63 -1.31
C ALA A 811 32.03 -41.79 -1.51
N THR A 812 31.53 -42.90 -2.05
CA THR A 812 32.34 -44.03 -2.51
C THR A 812 32.23 -44.13 -4.03
N ALA A 813 33.28 -44.55 -4.70
CA ALA A 813 33.23 -44.79 -6.14
C ALA A 813 32.12 -45.81 -6.47
N GLY A 814 31.31 -45.50 -7.48
CA GLY A 814 30.14 -46.29 -7.88
C GLY A 814 28.85 -46.00 -7.10
N GLU A 815 28.87 -45.17 -6.05
CA GLU A 815 27.63 -44.72 -5.40
C GLU A 815 26.88 -43.72 -6.29
N ARG A 816 25.55 -43.89 -6.38
CA ARG A 816 24.66 -42.88 -6.95
C ARG A 816 24.42 -41.79 -5.92
N VAL A 817 24.80 -40.56 -6.26
CA VAL A 817 24.65 -39.38 -5.40
C VAL A 817 23.56 -38.48 -5.97
N ARG A 818 22.62 -38.04 -5.13
CA ARG A 818 21.70 -36.93 -5.43
C ARG A 818 22.06 -35.70 -4.63
N ILE A 819 22.14 -34.55 -5.28
CA ILE A 819 22.37 -33.27 -4.62
C ILE A 819 21.21 -32.34 -4.93
N TRP A 820 20.44 -32.02 -3.91
CA TRP A 820 19.43 -30.97 -3.95
C TRP A 820 20.10 -29.61 -3.84
N VAL A 821 19.80 -28.72 -4.77
CA VAL A 821 20.39 -27.38 -4.81
C VAL A 821 19.26 -26.35 -4.81
N LEU A 822 19.34 -25.40 -3.88
CA LEU A 822 18.47 -24.23 -3.83
C LEU A 822 19.33 -22.97 -3.94
N ASP A 823 19.00 -22.08 -4.85
CA ASP A 823 19.54 -20.74 -4.85
C ASP A 823 18.62 -19.82 -4.03
N ALA A 824 18.98 -19.53 -2.79
CA ALA A 824 18.17 -18.67 -1.92
C ALA A 824 18.33 -17.18 -2.25
N GLY A 825 19.43 -16.78 -2.90
CA GLY A 825 19.75 -15.38 -3.14
C GLY A 825 20.06 -14.58 -1.85
N PRO A 826 19.84 -13.24 -1.87
CA PRO A 826 18.67 -12.62 -2.49
C PRO A 826 18.76 -12.22 -3.96
N ASN A 827 19.94 -12.12 -4.59
CA ASN A 827 20.05 -11.46 -5.90
C ASN A 827 20.91 -12.21 -6.95
N ARG A 828 21.86 -13.07 -6.53
CA ARG A 828 22.83 -13.70 -7.43
C ARG A 828 22.39 -15.10 -7.86
N PRO A 829 22.38 -15.42 -9.16
CA PRO A 829 22.06 -16.76 -9.64
C PRO A 829 23.13 -17.79 -9.24
N SER A 830 22.79 -19.07 -9.29
CA SER A 830 23.73 -20.18 -9.19
C SER A 830 23.91 -20.88 -10.54
N SER A 831 25.16 -21.22 -10.85
CA SER A 831 25.51 -22.07 -11.99
C SER A 831 26.16 -23.35 -11.47
N PHE A 832 25.42 -24.15 -10.70
CA PHE A 832 25.97 -25.25 -9.91
C PHE A 832 26.65 -26.32 -10.79
N HIS A 833 27.89 -26.68 -10.44
CA HIS A 833 28.73 -27.60 -11.19
C HIS A 833 29.61 -28.44 -10.27
N ILE A 834 29.90 -29.68 -10.67
CA ILE A 834 30.91 -30.54 -10.05
C ILE A 834 31.98 -30.86 -11.08
N VAL A 835 33.18 -30.32 -10.87
CA VAL A 835 34.32 -30.43 -11.77
C VAL A 835 34.75 -31.88 -11.89
N GLY A 836 34.97 -32.34 -13.13
CA GLY A 836 35.35 -33.72 -13.43
C GLY A 836 34.17 -34.68 -13.57
N SER A 837 32.93 -34.19 -13.60
CA SER A 837 31.72 -35.01 -13.69
C SER A 837 30.65 -34.45 -14.64
N GLN A 838 29.63 -35.26 -14.92
CA GLN A 838 28.41 -34.86 -15.62
C GLN A 838 27.20 -35.43 -14.89
N PHE A 839 26.10 -34.68 -14.90
CA PHE A 839 24.82 -35.10 -14.34
C PHE A 839 24.07 -35.95 -15.36
N ASP A 840 23.73 -37.18 -14.98
CA ASP A 840 22.87 -38.06 -15.77
C ASP A 840 21.38 -37.78 -15.53
N THR A 841 21.05 -37.08 -14.45
CA THR A 841 19.67 -36.74 -14.07
C THR A 841 19.61 -35.31 -13.60
N VAL A 842 18.62 -34.56 -14.08
CA VAL A 842 18.40 -33.16 -13.70
C VAL A 842 16.91 -32.93 -13.52
N PHE A 843 16.55 -32.47 -12.33
CA PHE A 843 15.20 -32.04 -11.99
C PHE A 843 15.26 -30.58 -11.56
N ALA A 844 14.45 -29.70 -12.14
CA ALA A 844 14.41 -28.28 -11.79
C ALA A 844 12.98 -27.77 -11.84
N GLU A 845 12.59 -26.96 -10.84
CA GLU A 845 11.29 -26.25 -10.81
C GLU A 845 10.07 -27.17 -11.05
N GLY A 846 10.12 -28.40 -10.56
CA GLY A 846 9.02 -29.37 -10.69
C GLY A 846 9.08 -30.27 -11.92
N ALA A 847 10.10 -30.12 -12.79
CA ALA A 847 10.21 -30.86 -14.05
C ALA A 847 11.52 -31.65 -14.17
N TRP A 848 11.43 -32.88 -14.68
CA TRP A 848 12.57 -33.65 -15.14
C TRP A 848 13.08 -33.07 -16.46
N LEU A 849 14.28 -32.47 -16.42
CA LEU A 849 14.98 -31.97 -17.60
C LEU A 849 15.84 -33.07 -18.24
N LEU A 850 16.32 -34.02 -17.43
CA LEU A 850 17.09 -35.18 -17.84
C LEU A 850 16.84 -36.35 -16.87
N GLY A 851 16.83 -37.59 -17.36
CA GLY A 851 16.75 -38.78 -16.49
C GLY A 851 15.35 -39.11 -15.97
N ASP A 852 14.28 -38.70 -16.67
CA ASP A 852 12.89 -38.95 -16.24
C ASP A 852 12.63 -40.47 -16.03
N PRO A 853 12.31 -40.89 -14.78
CA PRO A 853 12.08 -42.30 -14.46
C PRO A 853 10.90 -42.91 -15.21
N GLU A 854 9.89 -42.10 -15.56
CA GLU A 854 8.69 -42.58 -16.26
C GLU A 854 8.89 -42.68 -17.78
N ARG A 855 9.92 -42.01 -18.33
CA ARG A 855 10.23 -41.99 -19.77
C ARG A 855 11.43 -42.85 -20.16
N GLY A 856 12.01 -43.58 -19.22
CA GLY A 856 13.08 -44.56 -19.49
C GLY A 856 14.51 -44.01 -19.40
N GLY A 857 14.77 -43.02 -18.55
CA GLY A 857 16.12 -42.53 -18.23
C GLY A 857 16.65 -41.47 -19.19
N SER A 858 17.94 -41.13 -19.07
CA SER A 858 18.60 -40.03 -19.80
C SER A 858 19.10 -40.39 -21.21
N GLY A 859 19.06 -41.67 -21.58
CA GLY A 859 19.67 -42.13 -22.83
C GLY A 859 21.19 -41.92 -22.83
N ALA A 860 21.72 -41.25 -23.86
CA ALA A 860 23.13 -40.87 -23.95
C ALA A 860 23.38 -39.38 -23.61
N GLY A 861 22.37 -38.68 -23.07
CA GLY A 861 22.47 -37.26 -22.72
C GLY A 861 23.04 -37.04 -21.32
N GLY A 862 23.74 -35.93 -21.13
CA GLY A 862 24.28 -35.48 -19.85
C GLY A 862 24.14 -33.96 -19.69
N SER A 863 24.11 -33.47 -18.45
CA SER A 863 24.19 -32.04 -18.14
C SER A 863 25.45 -31.71 -17.37
N GLN A 864 26.10 -30.60 -17.71
CA GLN A 864 27.28 -30.11 -17.00
C GLN A 864 26.92 -29.20 -15.81
N VAL A 865 25.76 -28.54 -15.85
CA VAL A 865 25.41 -27.47 -14.91
C VAL A 865 23.92 -27.55 -14.57
N LEU A 866 23.58 -27.25 -13.32
CA LEU A 866 22.23 -26.88 -12.91
C LEU A 866 22.16 -25.36 -12.74
N ALA A 867 21.51 -24.67 -13.69
CA ALA A 867 21.35 -23.22 -13.66
C ALA A 867 20.09 -22.85 -12.86
N LEU A 868 20.28 -22.02 -11.83
CA LEU A 868 19.22 -21.57 -10.94
C LEU A 868 19.25 -20.04 -10.84
N ALA A 869 18.11 -19.39 -11.03
CA ALA A 869 17.93 -18.01 -10.60
C ALA A 869 17.62 -17.94 -9.09
N PRO A 870 17.70 -16.76 -8.45
CA PRO A 870 17.29 -16.62 -7.06
C PRO A 870 15.86 -17.13 -6.84
N ALA A 871 15.67 -17.85 -5.74
CA ALA A 871 14.48 -18.60 -5.34
C ALA A 871 14.15 -19.85 -6.19
N GLN A 872 15.01 -20.27 -7.13
CA GLN A 872 14.84 -21.50 -7.88
C GLN A 872 15.58 -22.68 -7.26
N GLY A 873 15.06 -23.87 -7.51
CA GLY A 873 15.58 -25.09 -6.93
C GLY A 873 15.45 -26.33 -7.81
N GLY A 874 16.32 -27.30 -7.56
CA GLY A 874 16.33 -28.57 -8.26
C GLY A 874 17.18 -29.64 -7.57
N PHE A 875 17.38 -30.76 -8.25
CA PHE A 875 18.44 -31.70 -7.90
C PHE A 875 19.13 -32.24 -9.14
N VAL A 876 20.35 -32.72 -8.93
CA VAL A 876 21.13 -33.47 -9.91
C VAL A 876 21.46 -34.84 -9.35
N GLU A 877 21.59 -35.83 -10.23
CA GLU A 877 22.14 -37.14 -9.88
C GLU A 877 23.28 -37.51 -10.81
N LEU A 878 24.23 -38.25 -10.25
CA LEU A 878 25.44 -38.71 -10.91
C LEU A 878 26.06 -39.87 -10.12
N GLU A 879 26.93 -40.62 -10.80
CA GLU A 879 27.79 -41.64 -10.22
C GLU A 879 29.25 -41.26 -10.48
N MET A 880 30.11 -41.41 -9.47
CA MET A 880 31.55 -41.16 -9.62
C MET A 880 32.28 -42.48 -9.89
N PRO A 881 32.85 -42.68 -11.09
CA PRO A 881 33.45 -43.97 -11.43
C PRO A 881 34.82 -44.19 -10.77
N GLU A 882 35.48 -43.13 -10.31
CA GLU A 882 36.84 -43.16 -9.77
C GLU A 882 36.89 -42.43 -8.42
N ALA A 883 37.80 -42.88 -7.55
CA ALA A 883 38.11 -42.18 -6.32
C ALA A 883 38.88 -40.89 -6.60
N GLY A 884 38.61 -39.84 -5.84
CA GLY A 884 39.23 -38.53 -6.03
C GLY A 884 38.52 -37.41 -5.28
N HIS A 885 39.08 -36.21 -5.38
CA HIS A 885 38.49 -34.99 -4.82
C HIS A 885 37.86 -34.20 -5.96
N TYR A 886 36.53 -34.12 -5.98
CA TYR A 886 35.78 -33.46 -7.04
C TYR A 886 35.32 -32.07 -6.56
N PRO A 887 35.85 -30.96 -7.10
CA PRO A 887 35.42 -29.63 -6.72
C PRO A 887 33.95 -29.36 -7.04
N ILE A 888 33.21 -28.90 -6.05
CA ILE A 888 31.84 -28.38 -6.18
C ILE A 888 31.93 -26.87 -6.27
N VAL A 889 31.28 -26.23 -7.24
CA VAL A 889 31.33 -24.78 -7.43
C VAL A 889 30.00 -24.21 -7.92
N SER A 890 29.75 -22.93 -7.63
CA SER A 890 28.94 -22.11 -8.53
C SER A 890 29.81 -21.65 -9.70
N HIS A 891 29.41 -21.97 -10.94
CA HIS A 891 30.21 -21.68 -12.13
C HIS A 891 30.19 -20.20 -12.56
N LEU A 892 29.53 -19.34 -11.78
CA LEU A 892 29.91 -17.94 -11.71
C LEU A 892 31.22 -17.88 -10.92
N MET A 893 32.35 -17.94 -11.62
CA MET A 893 33.67 -18.13 -11.00
C MET A 893 34.00 -17.13 -9.90
N VAL A 894 33.52 -15.88 -10.01
CA VAL A 894 33.67 -14.88 -8.95
C VAL A 894 32.96 -15.27 -7.65
N ASP A 895 31.88 -16.06 -7.72
CA ASP A 895 31.14 -16.54 -6.55
C ASP A 895 31.79 -17.78 -5.95
N ALA A 896 32.39 -18.64 -6.78
CA ALA A 896 33.31 -19.67 -6.30
C ALA A 896 34.51 -19.03 -5.59
N GLU A 897 35.17 -18.03 -6.18
CA GLU A 897 36.27 -17.29 -5.55
C GLU A 897 35.86 -16.52 -4.28
N ARG A 898 34.55 -16.33 -4.06
CA ARG A 898 33.96 -15.74 -2.85
C ARG A 898 33.50 -16.75 -1.81
N GLY A 899 33.72 -18.04 -2.03
CA GLY A 899 33.49 -19.10 -1.06
C GLY A 899 32.35 -20.07 -1.38
N ALA A 900 31.69 -19.94 -2.54
CA ALA A 900 30.66 -20.87 -3.00
C ALA A 900 31.29 -22.09 -3.67
N HIS A 901 32.13 -22.79 -2.91
CA HIS A 901 32.81 -24.01 -3.32
C HIS A 901 32.99 -25.01 -2.17
N GLY A 902 33.36 -26.23 -2.53
CA GLY A 902 33.68 -27.31 -1.63
C GLY A 902 34.23 -28.50 -2.38
N ILE A 903 34.40 -29.62 -1.69
CA ILE A 903 34.90 -30.87 -2.28
C ILE A 903 33.91 -32.00 -2.00
N LEU A 904 33.60 -32.78 -3.04
CA LEU A 904 33.08 -34.14 -2.90
C LEU A 904 34.29 -35.10 -2.90
N ASP A 905 34.61 -35.61 -1.73
CA ASP A 905 35.65 -36.61 -1.48
C ASP A 905 35.09 -38.01 -1.76
N VAL A 906 35.58 -38.62 -2.84
CA VAL A 906 35.17 -39.94 -3.29
C VAL A 906 36.26 -40.93 -2.92
N THR A 907 35.92 -41.84 -2.00
CA THR A 907 36.82 -42.92 -1.57
C THR A 907 36.65 -44.17 -2.44
N PRO A 908 37.67 -45.06 -2.51
CA PRO A 908 37.64 -46.26 -3.33
C PRO A 908 36.55 -47.27 -2.97
#